data_AF-A0A2K3QJL9-F1
#
_entry.id   AF-A0A2K3QJL9-F1
#
_cell.length_a   1.000
_cell.length_b   1.000
_cell.length_c   1.000
_cell.angle_alpha   90.00
_cell.angle_beta   90.00
_cell.angle_gamma   90.00
#
_symmetry.space_group_name_H-M   'P 1'
#
loop_
_entity.id
_entity.type
_entity.pdbx_description
1 polymer ?
#
loop_
_entity_poly.entity_id
_entity_poly.type
_entity_poly.pdbx_seq_one_letter_code
_entity_poly.pdbx_strand_id
1 'polypeptide(L)'
;YAAAAATCRAKVTKIVKECRRVNKKYRDPHFDLESDLKLGRRETLQGLANAAGRPPGSNFRPRSAKRVTEVFDRPQFYIEGPTANDVRQGRDGDCWLMAALCTLSNKMGLIERLCVAHDQDVGVYGFVFHRDGGWISEIVDDFLYLTKPDYDESYTDRVLFTECERLDPEEAYRRVYQANSGALYFAQCEHPQETWLPLLEKCYAKAHGDYAAIEGGFGGEGVEDLTGGVTSEIFTTDILDKDRFWGELLKVNKEFLFGCSTGVWGSSRWGERKGIMELHSYSVQRAVEIDGKRLVRLKNPWGKGEWEGPWSDGSKEWTPEWLEKLGHRFGDDGDFWIAYEDLLRKYQAFERTRLFDTDWSVAQIWTTLSVPWMLNYHDTYFALRVSEPGPVVIVLSQLDERYFRGLEGQYQFKLALRLHKSGHEDYIVRSQAPYRMRRSVNVELELEAGEYDVRVKIDTARDEGVLPVEAVIRNNAKERRDKLTRIGLAYDLAHGKGRVVESPEEAAARAACEEKAKTRQRLEIRKKIQERREEEHYLKRKQFERGQERQRRLQRKRRAKVTEREAKQRAAEGARDAYDATQAERPPQAPDDQTPSGGNEEQVYPSPEADTPGLELEAQEADKIPSANGGNPNEPAPQPDDAATQPFDPAPRLACEFPNPESFDALSDLSDLSDREFDIRIDFHLEQLERELARDQPRDQPPNFLPSPPAAPQDDLDEFERDPWNAVVVVGLRVYHQAADAVRLTVVRPNPYASADDADAADDEGGSKGLDVDDSAKDATLVGGVADRRKSIMGNNSQRPA
;
A
#
# COMPACT_ATOMS: atom_id res chain seq x y z
N TYR A 1 -19.61 -15.94 -10.05
CA TYR A 1 -20.09 -15.79 -11.44
C TYR A 1 -21.52 -15.22 -11.53
N ALA A 2 -22.58 -15.99 -11.23
CA ALA A 2 -23.96 -15.68 -11.65
C ALA A 2 -24.50 -14.26 -11.32
N ALA A 3 -24.19 -13.70 -10.15
CA ALA A 3 -24.61 -12.35 -9.76
C ALA A 3 -24.00 -11.23 -10.63
N ALA A 4 -22.73 -11.36 -11.01
CA ALA A 4 -22.07 -10.43 -11.94
C ALA A 4 -22.69 -10.53 -13.34
N ALA A 5 -22.96 -11.74 -13.81
CA ALA A 5 -23.66 -11.99 -15.07
C ALA A 5 -25.08 -11.39 -15.10
N ALA A 6 -25.86 -11.54 -14.03
CA ALA A 6 -27.17 -10.91 -13.90
C ALA A 6 -27.08 -9.36 -13.88
N THR A 7 -26.09 -8.81 -13.16
CA THR A 7 -25.82 -7.37 -13.10
C THR A 7 -25.43 -6.81 -14.48
N CYS A 8 -24.59 -7.52 -15.23
CA CYS A 8 -24.20 -7.16 -16.59
C CYS A 8 -25.42 -7.09 -17.52
N ARG A 9 -26.24 -8.16 -17.55
CA ARG A 9 -27.49 -8.20 -18.33
C ARG A 9 -28.45 -7.07 -17.99
N ALA A 10 -28.61 -6.74 -16.70
CA ALA A 10 -29.46 -5.63 -16.27
C ALA A 10 -28.94 -4.26 -16.75
N LYS A 11 -27.62 -4.01 -16.65
CA LYS A 11 -26.97 -2.80 -17.16
C LYS A 11 -27.13 -2.67 -18.68
N VAL A 12 -26.79 -3.72 -19.45
CA VAL A 12 -26.95 -3.72 -20.93
C VAL A 12 -28.41 -3.50 -21.33
N THR A 13 -29.36 -4.17 -20.67
CA THR A 13 -30.80 -3.98 -20.91
C THR A 13 -31.26 -2.54 -20.66
N LYS A 14 -30.69 -1.85 -19.66
CA LYS A 14 -30.96 -0.43 -19.41
C LYS A 14 -30.40 0.45 -20.55
N ILE A 15 -29.13 0.25 -20.91
CA ILE A 15 -28.46 0.99 -21.99
C ILE A 15 -29.22 0.85 -23.30
N VAL A 16 -29.58 -0.37 -23.70
CA VAL A 16 -30.37 -0.64 -24.91
C VAL A 16 -31.70 0.12 -24.93
N LYS A 17 -32.42 0.15 -23.82
CA LYS A 17 -33.69 0.91 -23.68
C LYS A 17 -33.50 2.42 -23.75
N GLU A 18 -32.36 2.92 -23.27
CA GLU A 18 -32.01 4.34 -23.30
C GLU A 18 -31.57 4.78 -24.70
N CYS A 19 -30.62 4.08 -25.31
CA CYS A 19 -30.16 4.26 -26.69
C CYS A 19 -31.30 4.24 -27.71
N ARG A 20 -32.19 3.25 -27.64
CA ARG A 20 -33.37 3.15 -28.53
C ARG A 20 -34.40 4.27 -28.27
N ARG A 21 -34.46 4.84 -27.06
CA ARG A 21 -35.33 5.99 -26.73
C ARG A 21 -34.77 7.31 -27.29
N VAL A 22 -33.46 7.53 -27.21
CA VAL A 22 -32.81 8.77 -27.68
C VAL A 22 -32.39 8.72 -29.16
N ASN A 23 -32.63 7.58 -29.83
CA ASN A 23 -32.18 7.27 -31.19
C ASN A 23 -30.67 7.50 -31.41
N LYS A 24 -29.85 6.91 -30.53
CA LYS A 24 -28.38 6.92 -30.65
C LYS A 24 -27.80 5.55 -30.34
N LYS A 25 -26.77 5.14 -31.10
CA LYS A 25 -25.89 4.04 -30.67
C LYS A 25 -25.24 4.35 -29.31
N TYR A 26 -24.87 3.30 -28.59
CA TYR A 26 -24.10 3.44 -27.35
C TYR A 26 -22.72 4.04 -27.64
N ARG A 27 -22.19 4.80 -26.69
CA ARG A 27 -20.81 5.29 -26.65
C ARG A 27 -20.38 5.20 -25.20
N ASP A 28 -19.23 4.61 -24.94
CA ASP A 28 -18.73 4.38 -23.58
C ASP A 28 -18.05 5.64 -23.04
N PRO A 29 -18.64 6.37 -22.07
CA PRO A 29 -18.08 7.62 -21.58
C PRO A 29 -16.76 7.42 -20.80
N HIS A 30 -16.37 6.18 -20.49
CA HIS A 30 -15.13 5.87 -19.78
C HIS A 30 -14.04 5.24 -20.68
N PHE A 31 -14.34 4.94 -21.96
CA PHE A 31 -13.42 4.26 -22.88
C PHE A 31 -13.68 4.61 -24.37
N ASP A 32 -14.00 5.88 -24.64
CA ASP A 32 -14.26 6.39 -25.99
C ASP A 32 -12.98 6.48 -26.84
N LEU A 33 -12.73 5.45 -27.65
CA LEU A 33 -11.55 5.32 -28.51
C LEU A 33 -11.41 6.46 -29.54
N GLU A 34 -12.53 6.98 -30.05
CA GLU A 34 -12.55 8.01 -31.09
C GLU A 34 -12.19 9.37 -30.50
N SER A 35 -12.85 9.78 -29.41
CA SER A 35 -12.52 11.02 -28.71
C SER A 35 -11.10 10.99 -28.16
N ASP A 36 -10.63 9.84 -27.66
CA ASP A 36 -9.26 9.69 -27.15
C ASP A 36 -8.20 9.91 -28.23
N LEU A 37 -8.46 9.41 -29.45
CA LEU A 37 -7.55 9.53 -30.59
C LEU A 37 -7.61 10.92 -31.24
N LYS A 38 -8.80 11.41 -31.58
CA LYS A 38 -8.99 12.70 -32.29
C LYS A 38 -8.59 13.90 -31.42
N LEU A 39 -8.66 13.78 -30.09
CA LEU A 39 -8.16 14.79 -29.14
C LEU A 39 -6.72 14.53 -28.66
N GLY A 40 -6.06 13.47 -29.13
CA GLY A 40 -4.66 13.15 -28.79
C GLY A 40 -4.39 12.78 -27.33
N ARG A 41 -5.43 12.41 -26.57
CA ARG A 41 -5.38 12.18 -25.11
C ARG A 41 -4.66 10.89 -24.72
N ARG A 42 -4.82 9.82 -25.51
CA ARG A 42 -4.17 8.50 -25.35
C ARG A 42 -4.51 7.74 -24.03
N GLU A 43 -5.60 8.10 -23.37
CA GLU A 43 -6.04 7.52 -22.09
C GLU A 43 -6.61 6.11 -22.17
N THR A 44 -6.95 5.63 -23.38
CA THR A 44 -7.29 4.21 -23.64
C THR A 44 -6.07 3.42 -24.13
N LEU A 45 -4.97 4.11 -24.47
CA LEU A 45 -3.75 3.54 -25.06
C LEU A 45 -2.54 3.51 -24.11
N GLN A 46 -2.56 4.22 -22.99
CA GLN A 46 -1.38 4.36 -22.12
C GLN A 46 -1.72 4.28 -20.63
N GLY A 47 -0.97 3.44 -19.91
CA GLY A 47 -0.94 3.43 -18.45
C GLY A 47 -0.35 4.70 -17.84
N LEU A 48 -0.28 4.75 -16.51
CA LEU A 48 0.51 5.77 -15.81
C LEU A 48 2.01 5.43 -15.91
N ALA A 49 2.88 6.43 -15.88
CA ALA A 49 4.33 6.22 -15.89
C ALA A 49 4.87 6.12 -14.45
N ASN A 50 5.34 4.93 -14.06
CA ASN A 50 6.01 4.66 -12.79
C ASN A 50 7.52 4.39 -12.92
N ALA A 51 8.13 4.59 -14.08
CA ALA A 51 9.57 4.43 -14.29
C ALA A 51 10.14 5.56 -15.15
N ALA A 52 11.45 5.77 -15.10
CA ALA A 52 12.14 6.79 -15.90
C ALA A 52 12.13 6.42 -17.40
N GLY A 53 11.31 7.13 -18.20
CA GLY A 53 11.22 6.88 -19.64
C GLY A 53 9.97 7.46 -20.28
N ARG A 54 9.53 6.84 -21.38
CA ARG A 54 8.20 7.09 -21.96
C ARG A 54 7.18 6.14 -21.32
N PRO A 55 5.92 6.56 -21.09
CA PRO A 55 4.88 5.69 -20.52
C PRO A 55 4.65 4.40 -21.33
N PRO A 56 4.09 3.35 -20.69
CA PRO A 56 3.54 2.18 -21.39
C PRO A 56 2.60 2.57 -22.54
N GLY A 57 2.53 1.76 -23.60
CA GLY A 57 1.78 2.09 -24.83
C GLY A 57 2.23 3.34 -25.57
N SER A 58 3.36 3.96 -25.20
CA SER A 58 3.95 5.10 -25.95
C SER A 58 4.40 4.74 -27.37
N ASN A 59 4.44 3.45 -27.71
CA ASN A 59 4.72 2.94 -29.04
C ASN A 59 3.45 2.79 -29.92
N PHE A 60 2.24 2.72 -29.35
CA PHE A 60 1.03 2.49 -30.14
C PHE A 60 0.70 3.66 -31.09
N ARG A 61 0.47 3.34 -32.37
CA ARG A 61 0.12 4.30 -33.44
C ARG A 61 -1.11 3.86 -34.26
N PRO A 62 -2.28 3.62 -33.63
CA PRO A 62 -3.53 3.54 -34.38
C PRO A 62 -3.76 4.86 -35.12
N ARG A 63 -4.51 4.81 -36.24
CA ARG A 63 -4.60 5.93 -37.19
C ARG A 63 -6.02 6.46 -37.41
N SER A 64 -7.02 5.62 -37.22
CA SER A 64 -8.43 6.01 -37.09
C SER A 64 -9.12 5.10 -36.07
N ALA A 65 -10.33 5.47 -35.66
CA ALA A 65 -11.20 4.64 -34.83
C ALA A 65 -12.61 4.70 -35.43
N LYS A 66 -13.21 3.55 -35.69
CA LYS A 66 -14.53 3.44 -36.35
C LYS A 66 -15.40 2.40 -35.68
N ARG A 67 -16.72 2.48 -35.84
CA ARG A 67 -17.64 1.46 -35.36
C ARG A 67 -17.56 0.20 -36.21
N VAL A 68 -17.90 -0.93 -35.61
CA VAL A 68 -18.06 -2.22 -36.30
C VAL A 68 -18.90 -2.08 -37.59
N THR A 69 -20.00 -1.32 -37.57
CA THR A 69 -20.86 -1.12 -38.76
C THR A 69 -20.28 -0.24 -39.87
N GLU A 70 -19.06 0.28 -39.73
CA GLU A 70 -18.33 1.02 -40.77
C GLU A 70 -17.18 0.18 -41.36
N VAL A 71 -16.53 -0.61 -40.50
CA VAL A 71 -15.43 -1.54 -40.83
C VAL A 71 -15.94 -2.81 -41.50
N PHE A 72 -17.12 -3.29 -41.11
CA PHE A 72 -17.67 -4.57 -41.54
C PHE A 72 -18.98 -4.36 -42.30
N ASP A 73 -19.09 -4.93 -43.51
CA ASP A 73 -20.28 -4.82 -44.35
C ASP A 73 -21.45 -5.70 -43.86
N ARG A 74 -21.12 -6.82 -43.18
CA ARG A 74 -22.05 -7.80 -42.60
C ARG A 74 -21.47 -8.38 -41.30
N PRO A 75 -21.25 -7.55 -40.27
CA PRO A 75 -20.68 -8.02 -39.01
C PRO A 75 -21.55 -9.10 -38.37
N GLN A 76 -20.90 -10.13 -37.86
CA GLN A 76 -21.49 -11.08 -36.93
C GLN A 76 -20.58 -11.18 -35.71
N PHE A 77 -21.18 -11.46 -34.55
CA PHE A 77 -20.42 -11.60 -33.31
C PHE A 77 -19.60 -12.89 -33.32
N TYR A 78 -20.26 -14.03 -33.52
CA TYR A 78 -19.65 -15.34 -33.77
C TYR A 78 -20.04 -15.84 -35.17
N ILE A 79 -19.14 -16.56 -35.83
CA ILE A 79 -19.38 -17.28 -37.10
C ILE A 79 -18.91 -18.73 -36.91
N GLU A 80 -19.83 -19.68 -37.02
CA GLU A 80 -19.63 -21.12 -36.70
C GLU A 80 -19.29 -21.43 -35.21
N GLY A 81 -18.93 -20.42 -34.42
CA GLY A 81 -18.67 -20.48 -32.98
C GLY A 81 -17.23 -20.02 -32.68
N PRO A 82 -16.90 -19.56 -31.47
CA PRO A 82 -15.57 -19.04 -31.16
C PRO A 82 -14.51 -20.16 -31.18
N THR A 83 -13.70 -20.21 -32.25
CA THR A 83 -12.65 -21.23 -32.43
C THR A 83 -11.25 -20.69 -32.10
N ALA A 84 -10.27 -21.59 -32.00
CA ALA A 84 -8.87 -21.20 -31.84
C ALA A 84 -8.26 -20.60 -33.13
N ASN A 85 -8.87 -20.85 -34.29
CA ASN A 85 -8.36 -20.39 -35.59
C ASN A 85 -8.80 -18.95 -35.89
N ASP A 86 -9.93 -18.52 -35.33
CA ASP A 86 -10.36 -17.12 -35.30
C ASP A 86 -9.24 -16.23 -34.77
N VAL A 87 -8.49 -16.69 -33.76
CA VAL A 87 -7.55 -15.87 -33.01
C VAL A 87 -6.29 -15.54 -33.80
N ARG A 88 -6.15 -14.25 -34.16
CA ARG A 88 -4.94 -13.65 -34.72
C ARG A 88 -4.58 -12.38 -33.97
N GLN A 89 -3.40 -12.38 -33.35
CA GLN A 89 -2.89 -11.24 -32.58
C GLN A 89 -2.64 -10.00 -33.46
N GLY A 90 -2.92 -8.81 -32.89
CA GLY A 90 -2.71 -7.52 -33.54
C GLY A 90 -1.28 -6.96 -33.43
N ARG A 91 -1.18 -5.64 -33.28
CA ARG A 91 0.08 -4.89 -33.12
C ARG A 91 0.41 -4.56 -31.66
N ASP A 92 0.12 -5.50 -30.76
CA ASP A 92 0.24 -5.37 -29.30
C ASP A 92 1.11 -6.49 -28.70
N GLY A 93 1.54 -6.34 -27.44
CA GLY A 93 2.37 -7.27 -26.69
C GLY A 93 1.60 -8.33 -25.89
N ASP A 94 0.38 -8.63 -26.31
CA ASP A 94 -0.67 -9.35 -25.57
C ASP A 94 -0.74 -10.87 -25.88
N CYS A 95 0.33 -11.47 -26.42
CA CYS A 95 0.33 -12.85 -26.93
C CYS A 95 -0.13 -13.89 -25.91
N TRP A 96 0.07 -13.62 -24.62
CA TRP A 96 -0.42 -14.40 -23.48
C TRP A 96 -1.95 -14.47 -23.41
N LEU A 97 -2.63 -13.34 -23.61
CA LEU A 97 -4.10 -13.25 -23.65
C LEU A 97 -4.65 -13.97 -24.88
N MET A 98 -4.03 -13.76 -26.05
CA MET A 98 -4.45 -14.46 -27.27
C MET A 98 -4.24 -15.98 -27.15
N ALA A 99 -3.11 -16.43 -26.58
CA ALA A 99 -2.90 -17.85 -26.27
C ALA A 99 -3.92 -18.38 -25.25
N ALA A 100 -4.27 -17.61 -24.22
CA ALA A 100 -5.33 -18.00 -23.28
C ALA A 100 -6.68 -18.18 -24.00
N LEU A 101 -7.05 -17.26 -24.89
CA LEU A 101 -8.28 -17.34 -25.69
C LEU A 101 -8.28 -18.55 -26.64
N CYS A 102 -7.17 -18.81 -27.36
CA CYS A 102 -6.98 -20.04 -28.14
C CYS A 102 -7.11 -21.30 -27.29
N THR A 103 -6.75 -21.24 -26.00
CA THR A 103 -6.85 -22.38 -25.08
C THR A 103 -8.30 -22.58 -24.64
N LEU A 104 -9.02 -21.50 -24.28
CA LEU A 104 -10.43 -21.54 -23.88
C LEU A 104 -11.35 -22.06 -24.99
N SER A 105 -11.13 -21.65 -26.24
CA SER A 105 -11.97 -22.03 -27.40
C SER A 105 -11.99 -23.54 -27.68
N ASN A 106 -11.04 -24.32 -27.15
CA ASN A 106 -11.09 -25.79 -27.23
C ASN A 106 -12.24 -26.42 -26.42
N LYS A 107 -12.83 -25.68 -25.46
CA LYS A 107 -13.91 -26.17 -24.59
C LYS A 107 -15.15 -25.31 -24.78
N MET A 108 -16.04 -25.80 -25.66
CA MET A 108 -17.34 -25.19 -25.99
C MET A 108 -18.05 -24.61 -24.76
N GLY A 109 -18.56 -23.38 -24.87
CA GLY A 109 -19.24 -22.67 -23.80
C GLY A 109 -18.33 -21.85 -22.88
N LEU A 110 -17.00 -21.93 -22.96
CA LEU A 110 -16.12 -21.07 -22.15
C LEU A 110 -16.07 -19.62 -22.65
N ILE A 111 -15.96 -19.39 -23.96
CA ILE A 111 -15.91 -18.03 -24.53
C ILE A 111 -17.31 -17.39 -24.53
N GLU A 112 -18.33 -18.18 -24.80
CA GLU A 112 -19.75 -17.79 -24.78
C GLU A 112 -20.23 -17.46 -23.35
N ARG A 113 -19.54 -17.97 -22.32
CA ARG A 113 -19.74 -17.60 -20.91
C ARG A 113 -19.11 -16.24 -20.56
N LEU A 114 -18.18 -15.72 -21.37
CA LEU A 114 -17.60 -14.38 -21.15
C LEU A 114 -18.56 -13.28 -21.62
N CYS A 115 -19.16 -13.40 -22.81
CA CYS A 115 -20.08 -12.39 -23.34
C CYS A 115 -21.52 -12.67 -22.87
N VAL A 116 -22.00 -11.89 -21.90
CA VAL A 116 -23.23 -12.22 -21.16
C VAL A 116 -24.48 -11.54 -21.74
N ALA A 117 -24.30 -10.42 -22.44
CA ALA A 117 -25.33 -9.78 -23.27
C ALA A 117 -24.71 -8.79 -24.26
N HIS A 118 -25.28 -8.71 -25.46
CA HIS A 118 -24.91 -7.71 -26.46
C HIS A 118 -26.11 -7.30 -27.33
N ASP A 119 -26.01 -6.14 -27.96
CA ASP A 119 -26.96 -5.62 -28.96
C ASP A 119 -26.13 -4.95 -30.07
N GLN A 120 -26.13 -5.57 -31.25
CA GLN A 120 -25.30 -5.14 -32.40
C GLN A 120 -25.85 -3.87 -33.08
N ASP A 121 -27.17 -3.66 -33.04
CA ASP A 121 -27.82 -2.46 -33.60
C ASP A 121 -27.51 -1.22 -32.76
N VAL A 122 -27.55 -1.38 -31.43
CA VAL A 122 -27.17 -0.34 -30.47
C VAL A 122 -25.65 -0.18 -30.37
N GLY A 123 -24.88 -1.24 -30.66
CA GLY A 123 -23.43 -1.26 -30.54
C GLY A 123 -22.97 -1.29 -29.07
N VAL A 124 -23.51 -2.21 -28.27
CA VAL A 124 -23.15 -2.41 -26.85
C VAL A 124 -22.91 -3.88 -26.53
N TYR A 125 -21.81 -4.16 -25.82
CA TYR A 125 -21.38 -5.52 -25.45
C TYR A 125 -21.00 -5.55 -23.98
N GLY A 126 -21.50 -6.56 -23.25
CA GLY A 126 -21.29 -6.74 -21.81
C GLY A 126 -20.62 -8.07 -21.50
N PHE A 127 -19.43 -8.00 -20.90
CA PHE A 127 -18.60 -9.14 -20.56
C PHE A 127 -18.49 -9.35 -19.04
N VAL A 128 -18.03 -10.53 -18.62
CA VAL A 128 -17.76 -10.89 -17.23
C VAL A 128 -16.38 -11.55 -17.12
N PHE A 129 -15.57 -11.04 -16.20
CA PHE A 129 -14.22 -11.51 -15.92
C PHE A 129 -14.06 -11.89 -14.45
N HIS A 130 -13.09 -12.74 -14.15
CA HIS A 130 -12.63 -13.04 -12.80
C HIS A 130 -11.51 -12.07 -12.41
N ARG A 131 -11.53 -11.57 -11.17
CA ARG A 131 -10.54 -10.63 -10.63
C ARG A 131 -10.44 -10.82 -9.12
N ASP A 132 -9.21 -11.02 -8.61
CA ASP A 132 -8.92 -11.02 -7.17
C ASP A 132 -9.88 -11.94 -6.37
N GLY A 133 -10.17 -13.15 -6.86
CA GLY A 133 -11.12 -14.10 -6.24
C GLY A 133 -12.62 -13.77 -6.39
N GLY A 134 -12.97 -12.67 -7.06
CA GLY A 134 -14.34 -12.24 -7.35
C GLY A 134 -14.66 -12.26 -8.84
N TRP A 135 -15.92 -12.00 -9.19
CA TRP A 135 -16.36 -11.86 -10.59
C TRP A 135 -16.87 -10.44 -10.83
N ILE A 136 -16.28 -9.76 -11.81
CA ILE A 136 -16.61 -8.39 -12.23
C ILE A 136 -17.38 -8.39 -13.56
N SER A 137 -17.96 -7.26 -13.94
CA SER A 137 -18.71 -7.12 -15.20
C SER A 137 -18.43 -5.77 -15.87
N GLU A 138 -17.88 -5.80 -17.08
CA GLU A 138 -17.59 -4.60 -17.87
C GLU A 138 -18.43 -4.52 -19.14
N ILE A 139 -18.60 -3.30 -19.65
CA ILE A 139 -19.44 -2.99 -20.81
C ILE A 139 -18.71 -2.01 -21.71
N VAL A 140 -18.66 -2.28 -23.02
CA VAL A 140 -18.02 -1.46 -24.05
C VAL A 140 -18.97 -1.15 -25.20
N ASP A 141 -18.64 -0.11 -25.99
CA ASP A 141 -19.28 0.18 -27.27
C ASP A 141 -18.59 -0.54 -28.45
N ASP A 142 -19.12 -0.35 -29.67
CA ASP A 142 -18.65 -0.99 -30.90
C ASP A 142 -17.52 -0.24 -31.66
N PHE A 143 -16.87 0.78 -31.08
CA PHE A 143 -15.68 1.39 -31.70
C PHE A 143 -14.45 0.48 -31.62
N LEU A 144 -13.66 0.41 -32.69
CA LEU A 144 -12.38 -0.31 -32.76
C LEU A 144 -11.31 0.57 -33.41
N TYR A 145 -10.04 0.33 -33.08
CA TYR A 145 -8.90 1.04 -33.67
C TYR A 145 -8.42 0.39 -34.98
N LEU A 146 -8.05 1.23 -35.96
CA LEU A 146 -7.59 0.81 -37.28
C LEU A 146 -6.12 1.18 -37.53
N THR A 147 -5.46 0.40 -38.37
CA THR A 147 -4.07 0.62 -38.81
C THR A 147 -3.88 1.80 -39.77
N LYS A 148 -4.96 2.25 -40.41
CA LYS A 148 -4.97 3.25 -41.47
C LYS A 148 -5.81 4.48 -41.07
N PRO A 149 -5.42 5.69 -41.51
CA PRO A 149 -6.15 6.94 -41.22
C PRO A 149 -7.50 6.96 -41.94
N ASP A 150 -8.31 7.99 -41.67
CA ASP A 150 -9.50 8.27 -42.46
C ASP A 150 -9.13 8.89 -43.82
N TYR A 151 -9.97 8.64 -44.83
CA TYR A 151 -9.73 9.06 -46.22
C TYR A 151 -9.44 10.56 -46.34
N ASP A 152 -10.25 11.41 -45.69
CA ASP A 152 -10.06 12.86 -45.70
C ASP A 152 -8.86 13.37 -44.88
N GLU A 153 -8.40 12.59 -43.91
CA GLU A 153 -7.23 12.92 -43.09
C GLU A 153 -5.91 12.55 -43.79
N SER A 154 -5.95 11.62 -44.74
CA SER A 154 -4.78 11.15 -45.49
C SER A 154 -4.65 11.83 -46.85
N TYR A 155 -4.11 13.06 -46.86
CA TYR A 155 -3.88 13.81 -48.10
C TYR A 155 -3.22 12.97 -49.21
N THR A 156 -2.15 12.24 -48.88
CA THR A 156 -1.40 11.44 -49.84
C THR A 156 -2.22 10.28 -50.40
N ASP A 157 -2.92 9.52 -49.54
CA ASP A 157 -3.75 8.41 -50.02
C ASP A 157 -4.95 8.93 -50.84
N ARG A 158 -5.56 10.05 -50.43
CA ARG A 158 -6.69 10.69 -51.12
C ARG A 158 -6.32 11.12 -52.52
N VAL A 159 -5.16 11.75 -52.71
CA VAL A 159 -4.63 12.10 -54.03
C VAL A 159 -4.45 10.83 -54.87
N LEU A 160 -3.72 9.83 -54.36
CA LEU A 160 -3.49 8.58 -55.08
C LEU A 160 -4.78 7.88 -55.51
N PHE A 161 -5.80 7.84 -54.65
CA PHE A 161 -7.07 7.14 -54.96
C PHE A 161 -7.96 7.95 -55.92
N THR A 162 -7.85 9.28 -55.90
CA THR A 162 -8.53 10.18 -56.86
C THR A 162 -7.87 10.12 -58.24
N GLU A 163 -6.54 10.13 -58.32
CA GLU A 163 -5.77 10.00 -59.55
C GLU A 163 -5.92 8.62 -60.21
N CYS A 164 -6.37 7.60 -59.48
CA CYS A 164 -6.66 6.26 -60.01
C CYS A 164 -7.99 6.14 -60.80
N GLU A 165 -8.65 7.25 -61.16
CA GLU A 165 -9.91 7.33 -61.94
C GLU A 165 -11.03 6.36 -61.48
N ARG A 166 -11.14 6.12 -60.16
CA ARG A 166 -12.16 5.21 -59.61
C ARG A 166 -13.53 5.89 -59.56
N LEU A 167 -14.58 5.13 -59.91
CA LEU A 167 -15.99 5.57 -59.84
C LEU A 167 -16.38 6.10 -58.46
N ASP A 168 -15.79 5.54 -57.40
CA ASP A 168 -15.85 6.04 -56.04
C ASP A 168 -14.47 5.85 -55.38
N PRO A 169 -13.66 6.91 -55.24
CA PRO A 169 -12.36 6.84 -54.58
C PRO A 169 -12.41 6.56 -53.08
N GLU A 170 -13.47 6.98 -52.38
CA GLU A 170 -13.60 6.85 -50.93
C GLU A 170 -14.03 5.43 -50.53
N GLU A 171 -15.07 4.89 -51.17
CA GLU A 171 -15.48 3.50 -50.95
C GLU A 171 -14.37 2.52 -51.40
N ALA A 172 -13.61 2.88 -52.44
CA ALA A 172 -12.41 2.14 -52.80
C ALA A 172 -11.30 2.23 -51.72
N TYR A 173 -11.14 3.38 -51.05
CA TYR A 173 -10.22 3.51 -49.90
C TYR A 173 -10.68 2.65 -48.73
N ARG A 174 -11.97 2.72 -48.36
CA ARG A 174 -12.56 1.92 -47.29
C ARG A 174 -12.32 0.43 -47.53
N ARG A 175 -12.67 -0.08 -48.72
CA ARG A 175 -12.51 -1.51 -49.08
C ARG A 175 -11.06 -2.00 -49.07
N VAL A 176 -10.08 -1.14 -49.33
CA VAL A 176 -8.66 -1.52 -49.39
C VAL A 176 -7.93 -1.36 -48.05
N TYR A 177 -8.36 -0.43 -47.18
CA TYR A 177 -7.59 -0.04 -45.99
C TYR A 177 -8.37 0.05 -44.67
N GLN A 178 -9.70 0.13 -44.69
CA GLN A 178 -10.54 0.26 -43.48
C GLN A 178 -11.61 -0.84 -43.34
N ALA A 179 -11.67 -1.81 -44.25
CA ALA A 179 -12.69 -2.86 -44.27
C ALA A 179 -12.16 -4.22 -43.77
N ASN A 180 -13.05 -4.99 -43.13
CA ASN A 180 -12.83 -6.32 -42.56
C ASN A 180 -11.84 -6.35 -41.37
N SER A 181 -11.78 -7.48 -40.67
CA SER A 181 -10.95 -7.61 -39.46
C SER A 181 -9.45 -7.36 -39.70
N GLY A 182 -8.95 -7.53 -40.93
CA GLY A 182 -7.55 -7.26 -41.29
C GLY A 182 -7.14 -5.77 -41.20
N ALA A 183 -8.10 -4.84 -41.18
CA ALA A 183 -7.83 -3.41 -41.04
C ALA A 183 -7.54 -2.97 -39.59
N LEU A 184 -7.94 -3.78 -38.60
CA LEU A 184 -7.85 -3.46 -37.17
C LEU A 184 -6.40 -3.39 -36.69
N TYR A 185 -6.14 -2.50 -35.72
CA TYR A 185 -4.81 -2.30 -35.14
C TYR A 185 -4.44 -3.36 -34.11
N PHE A 186 -5.40 -3.71 -33.26
CA PHE A 186 -5.29 -4.73 -32.21
C PHE A 186 -5.82 -6.08 -32.76
N ALA A 187 -6.29 -7.01 -31.92
CA ALA A 187 -6.64 -8.37 -32.33
C ALA A 187 -7.59 -8.45 -33.53
N GLN A 188 -7.45 -9.54 -34.28
CA GLN A 188 -8.16 -9.77 -35.54
C GLN A 188 -8.76 -11.17 -35.56
N CYS A 189 -9.99 -11.31 -36.07
CA CYS A 189 -10.56 -12.60 -36.44
C CYS A 189 -9.94 -13.11 -37.75
N GLU A 190 -9.77 -14.43 -37.90
CA GLU A 190 -9.48 -15.06 -39.20
C GLU A 190 -10.59 -14.79 -40.21
N HIS A 191 -11.85 -14.97 -39.80
CA HIS A 191 -12.97 -14.69 -40.68
C HIS A 191 -13.19 -13.17 -40.84
N PRO A 192 -13.22 -12.63 -42.07
CA PRO A 192 -13.16 -11.18 -42.31
C PRO A 192 -14.36 -10.37 -41.77
N GLN A 193 -15.48 -11.03 -41.44
CA GLN A 193 -16.72 -10.41 -40.95
C GLN A 193 -17.07 -10.76 -39.49
N GLU A 194 -16.17 -11.43 -38.76
CA GLU A 194 -16.37 -11.77 -37.35
C GLU A 194 -15.81 -10.69 -36.41
N THR A 195 -16.37 -10.57 -35.20
CA THR A 195 -16.11 -9.44 -34.30
C THR A 195 -15.96 -9.76 -32.80
N TRP A 196 -16.18 -11.00 -32.33
CA TRP A 196 -16.14 -11.30 -30.89
C TRP A 196 -14.78 -10.97 -30.25
N LEU A 197 -13.69 -11.34 -30.92
CA LEU A 197 -12.34 -11.23 -30.39
C LEU A 197 -11.88 -9.77 -30.13
N PRO A 198 -11.89 -8.85 -31.11
CA PRO A 198 -11.51 -7.45 -30.87
C PRO A 198 -12.41 -6.73 -29.86
N LEU A 199 -13.68 -7.13 -29.73
CA LEU A 199 -14.60 -6.57 -28.74
C LEU A 199 -14.34 -7.11 -27.32
N LEU A 200 -13.96 -8.38 -27.20
CA LEU A 200 -13.54 -9.02 -25.95
C LEU A 200 -12.21 -8.43 -25.47
N GLU A 201 -11.20 -8.38 -26.34
CA GLU A 201 -9.90 -7.76 -26.10
C GLU A 201 -10.04 -6.30 -25.64
N LYS A 202 -10.81 -5.48 -26.37
CA LYS A 202 -11.14 -4.11 -25.95
C LYS A 202 -11.77 -4.06 -24.55
N CYS A 203 -12.68 -4.98 -24.23
CA CYS A 203 -13.31 -5.02 -22.92
C CYS A 203 -12.34 -5.49 -21.81
N TYR A 204 -11.38 -6.34 -22.14
CA TYR A 204 -10.31 -6.80 -21.26
C TYR A 204 -9.29 -5.67 -21.00
N ALA A 205 -8.87 -4.96 -22.05
CA ALA A 205 -8.06 -3.74 -21.95
C ALA A 205 -8.78 -2.66 -21.11
N LYS A 206 -10.09 -2.45 -21.30
CA LYS A 206 -10.89 -1.55 -20.45
C LYS A 206 -10.87 -1.99 -18.98
N ALA A 207 -11.05 -3.28 -18.70
CA ALA A 207 -11.10 -3.80 -17.34
C ALA A 207 -9.80 -3.53 -16.58
N HIS A 208 -8.65 -3.67 -17.24
CA HIS A 208 -7.32 -3.38 -16.67
C HIS A 208 -6.95 -1.88 -16.73
N GLY A 209 -7.57 -1.09 -17.61
CA GLY A 209 -7.53 0.38 -17.62
C GLY A 209 -7.09 1.02 -18.94
N ASP A 210 -6.38 0.27 -19.79
CA ASP A 210 -5.97 0.62 -21.17
C ASP A 210 -5.30 -0.57 -21.85
N TYR A 211 -5.03 -0.44 -23.15
CA TYR A 211 -4.30 -1.46 -23.93
C TYR A 211 -2.87 -1.71 -23.42
N ALA A 212 -2.15 -0.71 -22.89
CA ALA A 212 -0.80 -0.95 -22.36
C ALA A 212 -0.80 -1.75 -21.05
N ALA A 213 -1.93 -1.80 -20.33
CA ALA A 213 -2.07 -2.67 -19.18
C ALA A 213 -1.99 -4.17 -19.54
N ILE A 214 -2.36 -4.53 -20.77
CA ILE A 214 -2.33 -5.91 -21.28
C ILE A 214 -1.07 -6.26 -22.08
N GLU A 215 -0.14 -5.31 -22.30
CA GLU A 215 1.23 -5.59 -22.78
C GLU A 215 1.98 -6.49 -21.76
N GLY A 216 2.31 -7.72 -22.17
CA GLY A 216 3.18 -8.68 -21.47
C GLY A 216 2.54 -9.47 -20.32
N GLY A 217 2.61 -10.80 -20.36
CA GLY A 217 2.08 -11.68 -19.32
C GLY A 217 2.31 -13.17 -19.55
N PHE A 218 1.62 -14.01 -18.79
CA PHE A 218 1.67 -15.47 -18.86
C PHE A 218 0.29 -16.02 -19.21
N GLY A 219 0.19 -16.98 -20.13
CA GLY A 219 -1.11 -17.43 -20.66
C GLY A 219 -2.02 -17.96 -19.56
N GLY A 220 -1.43 -18.69 -18.62
CA GLY A 220 -2.02 -19.13 -17.37
C GLY A 220 -2.73 -18.05 -16.55
N GLU A 221 -2.19 -16.82 -16.46
CA GLU A 221 -2.85 -15.70 -15.77
C GLU A 221 -4.15 -15.33 -16.50
N GLY A 222 -4.10 -15.23 -17.83
CA GLY A 222 -5.27 -14.95 -18.66
C GLY A 222 -6.34 -16.05 -18.59
N VAL A 223 -5.95 -17.33 -18.52
CA VAL A 223 -6.92 -18.42 -18.34
C VAL A 223 -7.62 -18.31 -16.98
N GLU A 224 -6.93 -17.94 -15.89
CA GLU A 224 -7.56 -17.68 -14.59
C GLU A 224 -8.53 -16.49 -14.64
N ASP A 225 -8.18 -15.40 -15.32
CA ASP A 225 -9.00 -14.17 -15.38
C ASP A 225 -10.25 -14.34 -16.25
N LEU A 226 -10.19 -15.25 -17.23
CA LEU A 226 -11.33 -15.57 -18.09
C LEU A 226 -12.21 -16.69 -17.47
N THR A 227 -11.63 -17.66 -16.75
CA THR A 227 -12.38 -18.85 -16.27
C THR A 227 -12.69 -18.89 -14.77
N GLY A 228 -11.91 -18.20 -13.94
CA GLY A 228 -11.89 -18.42 -12.48
C GLY A 228 -11.17 -19.71 -12.05
N GLY A 229 -10.44 -20.35 -12.96
CA GLY A 229 -9.56 -21.49 -12.69
C GLY A 229 -8.34 -21.15 -11.84
N VAL A 230 -7.43 -22.12 -11.72
CA VAL A 230 -6.17 -22.02 -10.96
C VAL A 230 -5.04 -22.65 -11.76
N THR A 231 -3.94 -21.91 -11.98
CA THR A 231 -2.82 -22.37 -12.83
C THR A 231 -1.57 -22.74 -12.04
N SER A 232 -1.05 -23.94 -12.27
CA SER A 232 0.30 -24.35 -11.83
C SER A 232 1.33 -24.10 -12.96
N GLU A 233 2.44 -23.42 -12.64
CA GLU A 233 3.60 -23.30 -13.53
C GLU A 233 4.50 -24.54 -13.38
N ILE A 234 4.81 -25.23 -14.48
CA ILE A 234 5.59 -26.47 -14.50
C ILE A 234 6.75 -26.33 -15.49
N PHE A 235 7.99 -26.33 -14.98
CA PHE A 235 9.18 -26.30 -15.85
C PHE A 235 9.54 -27.69 -16.37
N THR A 236 9.97 -27.77 -17.63
CA THR A 236 10.31 -29.02 -18.31
C THR A 236 11.49 -29.77 -17.66
N THR A 237 12.34 -29.05 -16.94
CA THR A 237 13.45 -29.58 -16.11
C THR A 237 12.97 -30.27 -14.83
N ASP A 238 11.79 -29.87 -14.34
CA ASP A 238 11.31 -30.18 -12.99
C ASP A 238 10.24 -31.31 -13.02
N ILE A 239 9.86 -31.75 -14.23
CA ILE A 239 9.01 -32.92 -14.47
C ILE A 239 9.78 -34.19 -14.09
N LEU A 240 9.59 -34.63 -12.84
CA LEU A 240 10.12 -35.88 -12.29
C LEU A 240 9.65 -37.10 -13.09
N ASP A 241 8.34 -37.17 -13.40
CA ASP A 241 7.72 -38.29 -14.12
C ASP A 241 7.03 -37.77 -15.40
N LYS A 242 7.60 -38.17 -16.53
CA LYS A 242 7.16 -37.77 -17.88
C LYS A 242 6.02 -38.64 -18.41
N ASP A 243 5.79 -39.82 -17.85
CA ASP A 243 4.62 -40.65 -18.17
C ASP A 243 3.39 -40.17 -17.38
N ARG A 244 3.57 -39.76 -16.12
CA ARG A 244 2.53 -39.04 -15.36
C ARG A 244 2.14 -37.72 -16.02
N PHE A 245 3.10 -36.86 -16.40
CA PHE A 245 2.79 -35.60 -17.07
C PHE A 245 2.07 -35.81 -18.40
N TRP A 246 2.39 -36.88 -19.13
CA TRP A 246 1.64 -37.29 -20.32
C TRP A 246 0.18 -37.69 -19.98
N GLY A 247 -0.03 -38.44 -18.89
CA GLY A 247 -1.36 -38.74 -18.37
C GLY A 247 -2.18 -37.49 -17.99
N GLU A 248 -1.53 -36.43 -17.51
CA GLU A 248 -2.16 -35.13 -17.27
C GLU A 248 -2.47 -34.39 -18.58
N LEU A 249 -1.58 -34.42 -19.58
CA LEU A 249 -1.83 -33.85 -20.92
C LEU A 249 -3.02 -34.53 -21.65
N LEU A 250 -3.22 -35.84 -21.51
CA LEU A 250 -4.38 -36.55 -22.08
C LEU A 250 -5.74 -36.13 -21.48
N LYS A 251 -5.73 -35.35 -20.40
CA LYS A 251 -6.90 -34.71 -19.78
C LYS A 251 -7.18 -33.27 -20.27
N VAL A 252 -6.40 -32.77 -21.24
CA VAL A 252 -6.62 -31.44 -21.85
C VAL A 252 -8.06 -31.29 -22.35
N ASN A 253 -8.63 -30.09 -22.16
CA ASN A 253 -10.01 -29.68 -22.44
C ASN A 253 -11.08 -30.38 -21.59
N LYS A 254 -10.72 -31.39 -20.78
CA LYS A 254 -11.62 -32.09 -19.86
C LYS A 254 -11.51 -31.48 -18.46
N GLU A 255 -10.42 -31.81 -17.75
CA GLU A 255 -10.10 -31.36 -16.39
C GLU A 255 -9.18 -30.14 -16.40
N PHE A 256 -8.23 -30.11 -17.34
CA PHE A 256 -7.20 -29.08 -17.44
C PHE A 256 -7.25 -28.33 -18.78
N LEU A 257 -6.82 -27.08 -18.75
CA LEU A 257 -6.34 -26.32 -19.90
C LEU A 257 -4.82 -26.20 -19.80
N PHE A 258 -4.13 -26.12 -20.94
CA PHE A 258 -2.66 -26.13 -20.98
C PHE A 258 -2.13 -25.05 -21.94
N GLY A 259 -1.29 -24.17 -21.43
CA GLY A 259 -0.40 -23.29 -22.22
C GLY A 259 1.05 -23.79 -22.19
N CYS A 260 1.88 -23.32 -23.13
CA CYS A 260 3.32 -23.55 -23.09
C CYS A 260 4.12 -22.38 -23.70
N SER A 261 5.31 -22.12 -23.14
CA SER A 261 6.21 -21.06 -23.60
C SER A 261 7.69 -21.48 -23.57
N THR A 262 8.53 -20.72 -24.28
CA THR A 262 9.98 -21.00 -24.41
C THR A 262 10.80 -19.72 -24.60
N GLY A 263 12.11 -19.81 -24.41
CA GLY A 263 13.01 -18.65 -24.38
C GLY A 263 13.19 -18.02 -22.99
N VAL A 264 12.62 -18.63 -21.94
CA VAL A 264 12.61 -18.13 -20.55
C VAL A 264 14.03 -17.81 -20.05
N TRP A 265 14.95 -18.73 -20.30
CA TRP A 265 16.34 -18.65 -19.85
C TRP A 265 17.30 -18.22 -20.97
N GLY A 266 16.75 -17.66 -22.06
CA GLY A 266 17.52 -17.17 -23.21
C GLY A 266 18.18 -15.83 -22.93
N SER A 267 19.15 -15.46 -23.76
CA SER A 267 19.55 -14.05 -23.86
C SER A 267 18.36 -13.22 -24.35
N SER A 268 18.15 -12.02 -23.79
CA SER A 268 16.93 -11.19 -23.91
C SER A 268 16.71 -10.53 -25.28
N ARG A 269 16.88 -11.31 -26.36
CA ARG A 269 16.56 -10.95 -27.74
C ARG A 269 15.50 -11.90 -28.26
N TRP A 270 14.53 -11.34 -28.97
CA TRP A 270 13.56 -12.10 -29.76
C TRP A 270 14.28 -13.06 -30.71
N GLY A 271 13.80 -14.30 -30.81
CA GLY A 271 14.46 -15.38 -31.53
C GLY A 271 13.48 -16.46 -31.98
N GLU A 272 13.94 -17.31 -32.88
CA GLU A 272 13.16 -18.37 -33.52
C GLU A 272 14.01 -19.64 -33.60
N ARG A 273 13.41 -20.80 -33.32
CA ARG A 273 14.11 -22.10 -33.33
C ARG A 273 13.25 -23.16 -34.01
N LYS A 274 13.46 -23.34 -35.32
CA LYS A 274 12.65 -24.21 -36.19
C LYS A 274 11.18 -23.76 -36.24
N GLY A 275 10.95 -22.49 -36.56
CA GLY A 275 9.65 -21.82 -36.54
C GLY A 275 8.98 -21.65 -35.16
N ILE A 276 9.48 -22.28 -34.10
CA ILE A 276 9.05 -21.98 -32.73
C ILE A 276 9.69 -20.68 -32.27
N MET A 277 8.88 -19.63 -32.17
CA MET A 277 9.21 -18.33 -31.57
C MET A 277 9.54 -18.43 -30.07
N GLU A 278 10.59 -17.72 -29.65
CA GLU A 278 10.96 -17.49 -28.26
C GLU A 278 10.25 -16.26 -27.66
N LEU A 279 10.11 -16.24 -26.33
CA LEU A 279 9.39 -15.21 -25.56
C LEU A 279 7.92 -15.04 -26.00
N HIS A 280 7.31 -16.15 -26.42
CA HIS A 280 5.95 -16.22 -26.96
C HIS A 280 5.15 -17.34 -26.27
N SER A 281 3.83 -17.19 -26.22
CA SER A 281 2.89 -18.15 -25.61
C SER A 281 2.14 -18.92 -26.68
N TYR A 282 2.03 -20.23 -26.49
CA TYR A 282 1.29 -21.17 -27.34
C TYR A 282 0.22 -21.86 -26.50
N SER A 283 -0.85 -22.29 -27.15
CA SER A 283 -1.91 -23.07 -26.52
C SER A 283 -1.81 -24.54 -26.91
N VAL A 284 -2.00 -25.44 -25.94
CA VAL A 284 -2.08 -26.89 -26.19
C VAL A 284 -3.52 -27.23 -26.54
N GLN A 285 -3.76 -27.55 -27.81
CA GLN A 285 -5.09 -27.76 -28.36
C GLN A 285 -5.59 -29.20 -28.09
N ARG A 286 -4.72 -30.20 -28.26
CA ARG A 286 -5.08 -31.62 -28.18
C ARG A 286 -3.85 -32.47 -27.89
N ALA A 287 -4.00 -33.52 -27.09
CA ALA A 287 -3.01 -34.59 -26.92
C ALA A 287 -3.65 -35.94 -27.27
N VAL A 288 -2.91 -36.81 -27.98
CA VAL A 288 -3.35 -38.16 -28.35
C VAL A 288 -2.21 -39.17 -28.27
N GLU A 289 -2.55 -40.40 -27.90
CA GLU A 289 -1.69 -41.57 -28.08
C GLU A 289 -2.37 -42.53 -29.07
N ILE A 290 -1.75 -42.75 -30.23
CA ILE A 290 -2.28 -43.56 -31.35
C ILE A 290 -1.13 -44.38 -31.93
N ASP A 291 -1.33 -45.68 -32.18
CA ASP A 291 -0.33 -46.58 -32.78
C ASP A 291 1.07 -46.51 -32.10
N GLY A 292 1.09 -46.33 -30.78
CA GLY A 292 2.31 -46.17 -29.97
C GLY A 292 3.00 -44.80 -30.08
N LYS A 293 2.40 -43.83 -30.77
CA LYS A 293 2.92 -42.46 -30.94
C LYS A 293 2.17 -41.47 -30.07
N ARG A 294 2.93 -40.68 -29.30
CA ARG A 294 2.44 -39.58 -28.44
C ARG A 294 2.58 -38.24 -29.16
N LEU A 295 1.46 -37.67 -29.58
CA LEU A 295 1.39 -36.48 -30.41
C LEU A 295 0.56 -35.39 -29.74
N VAL A 296 1.01 -34.14 -29.86
CA VAL A 296 0.36 -32.94 -29.30
C VAL A 296 0.14 -31.94 -30.41
N ARG A 297 -1.05 -31.34 -30.47
CA ARG A 297 -1.38 -30.21 -31.35
C ARG A 297 -1.24 -28.90 -30.59
N LEU A 298 -0.53 -27.94 -31.16
CA LEU A 298 -0.31 -26.61 -30.58
C LEU A 298 -0.85 -25.55 -31.53
N LYS A 299 -1.48 -24.49 -30.99
CA LYS A 299 -1.89 -23.32 -31.77
C LYS A 299 -1.06 -22.10 -31.40
N ASN A 300 -0.41 -21.50 -32.40
CA ASN A 300 0.20 -20.18 -32.31
C ASN A 300 -0.88 -19.07 -32.45
N PRO A 301 -1.00 -18.13 -31.50
CA PRO A 301 -1.96 -17.02 -31.58
C PRO A 301 -1.65 -15.95 -32.64
N TRP A 302 -0.50 -16.03 -33.33
CA TRP A 302 -0.20 -15.14 -34.48
C TRP A 302 -0.94 -15.52 -35.76
N GLY A 303 -1.57 -16.70 -35.82
CA GLY A 303 -2.21 -17.20 -37.03
C GLY A 303 -1.22 -17.59 -38.14
N LYS A 304 0.03 -17.91 -37.76
CA LYS A 304 1.18 -18.26 -38.61
C LYS A 304 2.39 -18.62 -37.74
N GLY A 305 3.43 -19.20 -38.32
CA GLY A 305 4.72 -19.47 -37.66
C GLY A 305 4.67 -20.76 -36.85
N GLU A 306 5.18 -21.82 -37.46
CA GLU A 306 4.89 -23.21 -37.09
C GLU A 306 6.16 -24.05 -36.92
N TRP A 307 6.06 -25.14 -36.17
CA TRP A 307 7.17 -26.08 -36.01
C TRP A 307 7.65 -26.64 -37.36
N GLU A 308 8.97 -26.62 -37.63
CA GLU A 308 9.58 -27.20 -38.85
C GLU A 308 10.15 -28.63 -38.66
N GLY A 309 9.87 -29.28 -37.52
CA GLY A 309 10.40 -30.62 -37.23
C GLY A 309 9.44 -31.76 -37.59
N PRO A 310 9.61 -32.97 -37.04
CA PRO A 310 8.68 -34.07 -37.27
C PRO A 310 7.27 -33.73 -36.80
N TRP A 311 6.27 -34.07 -37.63
CA TRP A 311 4.84 -33.74 -37.53
C TRP A 311 4.45 -32.27 -37.86
N SER A 312 5.41 -31.45 -38.31
CA SER A 312 5.13 -30.23 -39.07
C SER A 312 4.31 -30.49 -40.34
N ASP A 313 3.63 -29.48 -40.87
CA ASP A 313 2.93 -29.52 -42.16
C ASP A 313 3.81 -30.00 -43.32
N GLY A 314 5.10 -29.66 -43.31
CA GLY A 314 6.09 -30.11 -44.29
C GLY A 314 6.63 -31.54 -44.08
N SER A 315 6.12 -32.29 -43.09
CA SER A 315 6.68 -33.58 -42.67
C SER A 315 6.39 -34.74 -43.63
N LYS A 316 7.40 -35.62 -43.77
CA LYS A 316 7.30 -36.92 -44.46
C LYS A 316 6.56 -37.99 -43.64
N GLU A 317 6.36 -37.76 -42.34
CA GLU A 317 5.64 -38.67 -41.44
C GLU A 317 4.11 -38.58 -41.58
N TRP A 318 3.59 -37.60 -42.32
CA TRP A 318 2.21 -37.57 -42.77
C TRP A 318 1.93 -38.63 -43.85
N THR A 319 1.02 -39.55 -43.53
CA THR A 319 0.41 -40.46 -44.51
C THR A 319 -1.10 -40.18 -44.60
N PRO A 320 -1.81 -40.64 -45.64
CA PRO A 320 -3.26 -40.49 -45.73
C PRO A 320 -4.02 -41.01 -44.50
N GLU A 321 -3.57 -42.13 -43.92
CA GLU A 321 -4.12 -42.68 -42.67
C GLU A 321 -3.94 -41.72 -41.48
N TRP A 322 -2.79 -41.06 -41.37
CA TRP A 322 -2.53 -40.11 -40.27
C TRP A 322 -3.32 -38.81 -40.42
N LEU A 323 -3.54 -38.36 -41.66
CA LEU A 323 -4.41 -37.21 -41.94
C LEU A 323 -5.86 -37.49 -41.52
N GLU A 324 -6.39 -38.68 -41.84
CA GLU A 324 -7.73 -39.11 -41.40
C GLU A 324 -7.80 -39.31 -39.88
N LYS A 325 -6.81 -39.97 -39.26
CA LYS A 325 -6.76 -40.23 -37.80
C LYS A 325 -6.68 -38.94 -36.96
N LEU A 326 -5.96 -37.92 -37.43
CA LEU A 326 -5.73 -36.70 -36.67
C LEU A 326 -6.67 -35.55 -37.06
N GLY A 327 -7.20 -35.55 -38.29
CA GLY A 327 -8.03 -34.46 -38.82
C GLY A 327 -7.23 -33.18 -39.11
N HIS A 328 -5.96 -33.33 -39.49
CA HIS A 328 -5.06 -32.20 -39.76
C HIS A 328 -5.29 -31.63 -41.17
N ARG A 329 -5.23 -30.30 -41.26
CA ARG A 329 -5.33 -29.49 -42.47
C ARG A 329 -4.00 -28.78 -42.65
N PHE A 330 -3.45 -28.82 -43.86
CA PHE A 330 -2.19 -28.15 -44.17
C PHE A 330 -2.37 -26.64 -44.40
N GLY A 331 -1.48 -25.82 -43.84
CA GLY A 331 -1.30 -24.41 -44.15
C GLY A 331 -0.84 -23.59 -42.94
N ASP A 332 -0.08 -22.51 -43.20
CA ASP A 332 0.46 -21.56 -42.21
C ASP A 332 -0.67 -20.76 -41.52
N ASP A 333 -1.46 -21.43 -40.67
CA ASP A 333 -2.53 -20.88 -39.82
C ASP A 333 -2.19 -20.98 -38.32
N GLY A 334 -1.10 -21.68 -37.99
CA GLY A 334 -0.52 -21.81 -36.66
C GLY A 334 -0.90 -23.08 -35.90
N ASP A 335 -1.72 -23.99 -36.45
CA ASP A 335 -2.24 -25.20 -35.77
C ASP A 335 -1.48 -26.50 -36.10
N PHE A 336 -0.24 -26.60 -35.61
CA PHE A 336 0.70 -27.67 -35.97
C PHE A 336 0.75 -28.82 -34.95
N TRP A 337 1.22 -29.99 -35.40
CA TRP A 337 1.48 -31.15 -34.54
C TRP A 337 2.97 -31.28 -34.18
N ILE A 338 3.25 -31.80 -32.99
CA ILE A 338 4.61 -32.09 -32.49
C ILE A 338 4.61 -33.40 -31.68
N ALA A 339 5.71 -34.16 -31.78
CA ALA A 339 5.92 -35.34 -30.94
C ALA A 339 6.20 -34.96 -29.49
N TYR A 340 5.69 -35.73 -28.52
CA TYR A 340 5.83 -35.42 -27.10
C TYR A 340 7.30 -35.28 -26.62
N GLU A 341 8.22 -36.09 -27.15
CA GLU A 341 9.65 -35.92 -26.86
C GLU A 341 10.20 -34.56 -27.32
N ASP A 342 9.77 -34.08 -28.49
CA ASP A 342 10.25 -32.81 -29.04
C ASP A 342 9.57 -31.61 -28.38
N LEU A 343 8.31 -31.75 -27.94
CA LEU A 343 7.66 -30.79 -27.03
C LEU A 343 8.54 -30.54 -25.79
N LEU A 344 8.96 -31.61 -25.11
CA LEU A 344 9.85 -31.54 -23.94
C LEU A 344 11.31 -31.14 -24.27
N ARG A 345 11.71 -31.08 -25.55
CA ARG A 345 13.04 -30.57 -26.00
C ARG A 345 13.00 -29.14 -26.52
N LYS A 346 11.82 -28.53 -26.66
CA LYS A 346 11.64 -27.21 -27.28
C LYS A 346 10.93 -26.20 -26.39
N TYR A 347 9.98 -26.64 -25.58
CA TYR A 347 9.29 -25.82 -24.59
C TYR A 347 9.95 -25.94 -23.22
N GLN A 348 9.91 -24.86 -22.44
CA GLN A 348 10.63 -24.75 -21.17
C GLN A 348 9.68 -24.60 -19.97
N ALA A 349 8.54 -23.94 -20.16
CA ALA A 349 7.49 -23.78 -19.16
C ALA A 349 6.15 -24.22 -19.73
N PHE A 350 5.39 -24.95 -18.92
CA PHE A 350 4.00 -25.33 -19.14
C PHE A 350 3.11 -24.67 -18.10
N GLU A 351 1.93 -24.22 -18.52
CA GLU A 351 0.96 -23.49 -17.72
C GLU A 351 -0.29 -24.39 -17.62
N ARG A 352 -0.43 -25.14 -16.52
CA ARG A 352 -1.51 -26.13 -16.33
C ARG A 352 -2.63 -25.54 -15.49
N THR A 353 -3.74 -25.14 -16.11
CA THR A 353 -4.90 -24.55 -15.42
C THR A 353 -5.96 -25.60 -15.10
N ARG A 354 -6.26 -25.80 -13.82
CA ARG A 354 -7.43 -26.58 -13.37
C ARG A 354 -8.71 -25.78 -13.59
N LEU A 355 -9.71 -26.40 -14.21
CA LEU A 355 -11.06 -25.84 -14.30
C LEU A 355 -11.93 -26.38 -13.15
N PHE A 356 -12.80 -25.52 -12.62
CA PHE A 356 -13.80 -25.88 -11.61
C PHE A 356 -15.19 -25.89 -12.26
N ASP A 357 -15.91 -26.99 -12.07
CA ASP A 357 -17.29 -27.19 -12.49
C ASP A 357 -18.29 -26.71 -11.41
N THR A 358 -19.51 -27.25 -11.39
CA THR A 358 -20.56 -26.91 -10.40
C THR A 358 -20.37 -27.56 -9.05
N ASP A 359 -19.54 -28.60 -8.97
CA ASP A 359 -19.47 -29.51 -7.84
C ASP A 359 -18.34 -29.08 -6.88
N TRP A 360 -17.59 -28.04 -7.24
CA TRP A 360 -16.60 -27.36 -6.40
C TRP A 360 -17.16 -26.08 -5.78
N SER A 361 -17.19 -26.05 -4.44
CA SER A 361 -17.33 -24.83 -3.64
C SER A 361 -15.97 -24.19 -3.37
N VAL A 362 -15.96 -22.88 -3.06
CA VAL A 362 -14.74 -22.12 -2.72
C VAL A 362 -14.94 -21.25 -1.49
N ALA A 363 -14.14 -21.52 -0.45
CA ALA A 363 -13.95 -20.62 0.68
C ALA A 363 -12.84 -19.61 0.35
N GLN A 364 -12.97 -18.35 0.78
CA GLN A 364 -11.89 -17.37 0.64
C GLN A 364 -11.84 -16.38 1.80
N ILE A 365 -10.64 -15.91 2.12
CA ILE A 365 -10.39 -14.86 3.12
C ILE A 365 -9.18 -14.03 2.69
N TRP A 366 -9.21 -12.73 2.98
CA TRP A 366 -8.17 -11.76 2.61
C TRP A 366 -7.65 -11.05 3.85
N THR A 367 -6.37 -10.67 3.83
CA THR A 367 -5.71 -9.91 4.90
C THR A 367 -4.57 -9.05 4.33
N THR A 368 -4.06 -8.14 5.15
CA THR A 368 -2.86 -7.34 4.85
C THR A 368 -1.71 -7.79 5.74
N LEU A 369 -0.52 -7.98 5.16
CA LEU A 369 0.71 -8.32 5.88
C LEU A 369 1.75 -7.23 5.67
N SER A 370 2.37 -6.78 6.77
CA SER A 370 3.66 -6.09 6.71
C SER A 370 4.75 -7.14 6.54
N VAL A 371 5.64 -6.96 5.56
CA VAL A 371 6.69 -7.93 5.23
C VAL A 371 8.02 -7.47 5.85
N PRO A 372 8.61 -8.23 6.79
CA PRO A 372 9.91 -7.87 7.35
C PRO A 372 11.01 -8.00 6.29
N TRP A 373 12.07 -7.19 6.43
CA TRP A 373 13.26 -7.27 5.56
C TRP A 373 14.01 -8.61 5.69
N MET A 374 13.89 -9.30 6.83
CA MET A 374 14.42 -10.65 7.01
C MET A 374 13.44 -11.70 6.49
N LEU A 375 13.89 -12.50 5.53
CA LEU A 375 13.11 -13.59 4.93
C LEU A 375 12.79 -14.70 5.95
N ASN A 376 11.55 -14.73 6.44
CA ASN A 376 11.04 -15.76 7.35
C ASN A 376 9.57 -16.12 7.01
N TYR A 377 9.03 -17.16 7.63
CA TYR A 377 7.58 -17.33 7.71
C TYR A 377 6.99 -16.25 8.61
N HIS A 378 5.81 -15.74 8.25
CA HIS A 378 5.07 -14.79 9.05
C HIS A 378 4.44 -15.48 10.27
N ASP A 379 4.50 -14.84 11.43
CA ASP A 379 3.77 -15.28 12.62
C ASP A 379 2.24 -15.09 12.47
N THR A 380 1.80 -14.35 11.44
CA THR A 380 0.41 -14.32 10.97
C THR A 380 0.21 -15.38 9.87
N TYR A 381 -0.76 -16.27 10.07
CA TYR A 381 -1.06 -17.38 9.17
C TYR A 381 -2.58 -17.57 9.01
N PHE A 382 -3.00 -18.50 8.15
CA PHE A 382 -4.41 -18.87 8.03
C PHE A 382 -4.65 -20.24 8.65
N ALA A 383 -5.65 -20.36 9.51
CA ALA A 383 -6.15 -21.65 9.96
C ALA A 383 -7.25 -22.15 9.01
N LEU A 384 -7.14 -23.42 8.64
CA LEU A 384 -8.01 -24.15 7.72
C LEU A 384 -8.64 -25.33 8.47
N ARG A 385 -9.95 -25.30 8.64
CA ARG A 385 -10.73 -26.42 9.17
C ARG A 385 -11.46 -27.14 8.04
N VAL A 386 -11.23 -28.44 7.92
CA VAL A 386 -11.83 -29.35 6.94
C VAL A 386 -12.75 -30.32 7.69
N SER A 387 -14.03 -30.34 7.33
CA SER A 387 -15.06 -31.13 8.03
C SER A 387 -15.24 -32.53 7.46
N GLU A 388 -14.94 -32.73 6.17
CA GLU A 388 -15.08 -33.99 5.44
C GLU A 388 -13.81 -34.25 4.61
N PRO A 389 -13.33 -35.50 4.52
CA PRO A 389 -12.14 -35.82 3.74
C PRO A 389 -12.42 -35.73 2.22
N GLY A 390 -11.45 -35.23 1.46
CA GLY A 390 -11.60 -35.11 0.00
C GLY A 390 -10.51 -34.30 -0.69
N PRO A 391 -10.61 -34.11 -2.02
CA PRO A 391 -9.65 -33.33 -2.79
C PRO A 391 -9.84 -31.82 -2.54
N VAL A 392 -8.72 -31.13 -2.30
CA VAL A 392 -8.66 -29.71 -1.95
C VAL A 392 -7.59 -29.02 -2.80
N VAL A 393 -7.91 -27.84 -3.32
CA VAL A 393 -6.94 -26.95 -3.97
C VAL A 393 -6.77 -25.70 -3.13
N ILE A 394 -5.60 -25.55 -2.54
CA ILE A 394 -5.23 -24.39 -1.70
C ILE A 394 -4.46 -23.41 -2.56
N VAL A 395 -4.86 -22.14 -2.57
CA VAL A 395 -4.29 -21.08 -3.41
C VAL A 395 -4.05 -19.83 -2.58
N LEU A 396 -2.79 -19.41 -2.49
CA LEU A 396 -2.41 -18.11 -1.92
C LEU A 396 -2.15 -17.15 -3.08
N SER A 397 -2.93 -16.07 -3.16
CA SER A 397 -2.81 -15.05 -4.22
C SER A 397 -2.66 -13.65 -3.64
N GLN A 398 -1.84 -12.82 -4.28
CA GLN A 398 -1.82 -11.38 -4.05
C GLN A 398 -2.83 -10.68 -4.96
N LEU A 399 -2.97 -9.36 -4.83
CA LEU A 399 -3.79 -8.54 -5.73
C LEU A 399 -3.16 -8.49 -7.13
N ASP A 400 -4.00 -8.33 -8.15
CA ASP A 400 -3.53 -8.14 -9.52
C ASP A 400 -3.16 -6.68 -9.82
N GLU A 401 -1.84 -6.42 -9.84
CA GLU A 401 -1.17 -5.16 -10.19
C GLU A 401 -1.66 -4.55 -11.52
N ARG A 402 -2.07 -5.36 -12.51
CA ARG A 402 -2.47 -4.89 -13.85
C ARG A 402 -3.68 -3.96 -13.79
N TYR A 403 -4.60 -4.19 -12.86
CA TYR A 403 -5.80 -3.36 -12.68
C TYR A 403 -5.52 -1.98 -12.10
N PHE A 404 -4.32 -1.74 -11.57
CA PHE A 404 -3.90 -0.45 -11.04
C PHE A 404 -2.52 -0.01 -11.57
N ARG A 405 -2.16 -0.47 -12.79
CA ARG A 405 -0.81 -0.33 -13.37
C ARG A 405 -0.30 1.12 -13.40
N GLY A 406 0.90 1.28 -12.86
CA GLY A 406 1.55 2.53 -12.46
C GLY A 406 1.37 2.92 -10.99
N LEU A 407 0.50 2.26 -10.22
CA LEU A 407 0.31 2.47 -8.76
C LEU A 407 0.68 1.23 -7.91
N GLU A 408 1.28 0.19 -8.48
CA GLU A 408 1.74 -1.01 -7.78
C GLU A 408 2.86 -0.75 -6.75
N GLY A 409 3.58 0.37 -6.90
CA GLY A 409 4.68 0.75 -6.00
C GLY A 409 6.01 0.07 -6.34
N GLN A 410 6.96 0.13 -5.40
CA GLN A 410 8.36 -0.27 -5.61
C GLN A 410 8.69 -1.69 -5.14
N TYR A 411 7.75 -2.40 -4.51
CA TYR A 411 7.99 -3.72 -3.92
C TYR A 411 7.46 -4.84 -4.81
N GLN A 412 8.29 -5.86 -5.01
CA GLN A 412 7.96 -7.03 -5.81
C GLN A 412 7.93 -8.25 -4.90
N PHE A 413 6.74 -8.83 -4.70
CA PHE A 413 6.52 -9.95 -3.79
C PHE A 413 6.49 -11.30 -4.52
N LYS A 414 7.13 -12.31 -3.94
CA LYS A 414 7.03 -13.72 -4.32
C LYS A 414 6.43 -14.51 -3.16
N LEU A 415 5.32 -15.17 -3.42
CA LEU A 415 4.57 -15.90 -2.40
C LEU A 415 5.07 -17.34 -2.25
N ALA A 416 5.07 -17.85 -1.03
CA ALA A 416 5.23 -19.28 -0.73
C ALA A 416 4.35 -19.66 0.46
N LEU A 417 3.85 -20.89 0.48
CA LEU A 417 3.12 -21.46 1.61
C LEU A 417 3.65 -22.83 2.03
N ARG A 418 3.48 -23.15 3.32
CA ARG A 418 3.57 -24.51 3.85
C ARG A 418 2.24 -24.85 4.54
N LEU A 419 1.75 -26.07 4.32
CA LEU A 419 0.61 -26.62 5.04
C LEU A 419 1.11 -27.53 6.16
N HIS A 420 0.72 -27.25 7.39
CA HIS A 420 0.96 -28.08 8.57
C HIS A 420 -0.36 -28.68 9.05
N LYS A 421 -0.33 -29.83 9.74
CA LYS A 421 -1.46 -30.30 10.55
C LYS A 421 -1.41 -29.54 11.88
N SER A 422 -2.54 -29.02 12.35
CA SER A 422 -2.58 -28.23 13.59
C SER A 422 -1.99 -29.03 14.76
N GLY A 423 -1.10 -28.39 15.53
CA GLY A 423 -0.36 -29.03 16.62
C GLY A 423 0.87 -29.86 16.20
N HIS A 424 1.23 -29.94 14.92
CA HIS A 424 2.44 -30.61 14.44
C HIS A 424 3.45 -29.60 13.84
N GLU A 425 4.74 -29.79 14.13
CA GLU A 425 5.80 -28.95 13.55
C GLU A 425 6.10 -29.29 12.08
N ASP A 426 5.99 -30.58 11.71
CA ASP A 426 6.21 -31.05 10.34
C ASP A 426 5.22 -30.44 9.34
N TYR A 427 5.69 -30.14 8.14
CA TYR A 427 4.85 -29.71 7.02
C TYR A 427 4.43 -30.92 6.17
N ILE A 428 3.14 -30.95 5.77
CA ILE A 428 2.60 -31.93 4.83
C ILE A 428 3.11 -31.64 3.42
N VAL A 429 3.13 -30.36 3.05
CA VAL A 429 3.49 -29.91 1.70
C VAL A 429 3.93 -28.44 1.70
N ARG A 430 4.92 -28.13 0.86
CA ARG A 430 5.43 -26.78 0.55
C ARG A 430 5.01 -26.46 -0.89
N SER A 431 4.53 -25.25 -1.18
CA SER A 431 4.21 -24.86 -2.56
C SER A 431 5.45 -24.82 -3.44
N GLN A 432 5.27 -25.02 -4.74
CA GLN A 432 6.31 -24.73 -5.74
C GLN A 432 6.71 -23.25 -5.66
N ALA A 433 7.99 -22.96 -5.97
CA ALA A 433 8.49 -21.59 -5.99
C ALA A 433 8.00 -20.87 -7.27
N PRO A 434 7.43 -19.65 -7.17
CA PRO A 434 7.00 -18.91 -8.34
C PRO A 434 8.21 -18.30 -9.05
N TYR A 435 8.64 -18.92 -10.15
CA TYR A 435 9.76 -18.42 -10.97
C TYR A 435 9.33 -17.27 -11.89
N ARG A 436 8.15 -17.36 -12.52
CA ARG A 436 7.60 -16.31 -13.39
C ARG A 436 6.21 -15.87 -12.93
N MET A 437 5.31 -16.81 -12.69
CA MET A 437 3.93 -16.52 -12.26
C MET A 437 3.89 -16.13 -10.77
N ARG A 438 4.04 -14.84 -10.46
CA ARG A 438 4.08 -14.34 -9.06
C ARG A 438 2.71 -14.09 -8.44
N ARG A 439 1.65 -13.93 -9.24
CA ARG A 439 0.32 -13.51 -8.77
C ARG A 439 -0.30 -14.49 -7.76
N SER A 440 0.00 -15.78 -7.89
CA SER A 440 -0.45 -16.80 -6.94
C SER A 440 0.41 -18.06 -6.95
N VAL A 441 0.49 -18.72 -5.79
CA VAL A 441 0.98 -20.10 -5.65
C VAL A 441 -0.15 -21.02 -5.21
N ASN A 442 -0.12 -22.28 -5.65
CA ASN A 442 -1.14 -23.27 -5.35
C ASN A 442 -0.53 -24.63 -4.96
N VAL A 443 -1.36 -25.44 -4.30
CA VAL A 443 -1.11 -26.86 -4.03
C VAL A 443 -2.43 -27.62 -4.19
N GLU A 444 -2.37 -28.77 -4.89
CA GLU A 444 -3.47 -29.72 -5.03
C GLU A 444 -3.14 -30.97 -4.21
N LEU A 445 -4.03 -31.38 -3.30
CA LEU A 445 -3.88 -32.61 -2.52
C LEU A 445 -5.23 -33.12 -1.99
N GLU A 446 -5.27 -34.35 -1.52
CA GLU A 446 -6.38 -34.87 -0.71
C GLU A 446 -6.08 -34.63 0.78
N LEU A 447 -7.09 -34.15 1.52
CA LEU A 447 -7.01 -33.91 2.96
C LEU A 447 -7.99 -34.77 3.73
N GLU A 448 -7.62 -35.08 4.98
CA GLU A 448 -8.52 -35.69 5.97
C GLU A 448 -9.41 -34.60 6.62
N ALA A 449 -10.45 -35.03 7.32
CA ALA A 449 -11.16 -34.12 8.23
C ALA A 449 -10.25 -33.76 9.42
N GLY A 450 -10.09 -32.46 9.69
CA GLY A 450 -9.14 -31.95 10.69
C GLY A 450 -8.93 -30.44 10.63
N GLU A 451 -7.96 -29.97 11.41
CA GLU A 451 -7.52 -28.57 11.44
C GLU A 451 -6.05 -28.48 10.99
N TYR A 452 -5.75 -27.47 10.19
CA TYR A 452 -4.49 -27.31 9.45
C TYR A 452 -4.06 -25.85 9.42
N ASP A 453 -2.75 -25.60 9.46
CA ASP A 453 -2.18 -24.25 9.47
C ASP A 453 -1.45 -23.97 8.15
N VAL A 454 -1.92 -22.95 7.42
CA VAL A 454 -1.30 -22.47 6.18
C VAL A 454 -0.33 -21.34 6.53
N ARG A 455 0.92 -21.70 6.81
CA ARG A 455 2.00 -20.75 7.11
C ARG A 455 2.48 -20.08 5.83
N VAL A 456 2.61 -18.76 5.86
CA VAL A 456 2.95 -17.92 4.70
C VAL A 456 4.40 -17.43 4.81
N LYS A 457 5.13 -17.42 3.70
CA LYS A 457 6.47 -16.82 3.55
C LYS A 457 6.44 -15.92 2.31
N ILE A 458 6.97 -14.71 2.42
CA ILE A 458 6.97 -13.74 1.31
C ILE A 458 8.40 -13.24 1.10
N ASP A 459 8.98 -13.59 -0.04
CA ASP A 459 10.26 -13.03 -0.49
C ASP A 459 9.99 -11.71 -1.23
N THR A 460 10.70 -10.64 -0.87
CA THR A 460 10.41 -9.29 -1.34
C THR A 460 11.68 -8.60 -1.82
N ALA A 461 11.64 -8.07 -3.03
CA ALA A 461 12.66 -7.16 -3.55
C ALA A 461 12.10 -5.73 -3.65
N ARG A 462 12.94 -4.72 -3.44
CA ARG A 462 12.66 -3.33 -3.79
C ARG A 462 13.29 -3.02 -5.14
N ASP A 463 12.57 -2.32 -6.02
CA ASP A 463 13.06 -1.84 -7.30
C ASP A 463 13.16 -0.31 -7.27
N GLU A 464 14.40 0.20 -7.19
CA GLU A 464 14.72 1.64 -7.21
C GLU A 464 14.51 2.29 -8.58
N GLY A 465 14.40 1.50 -9.65
CA GLY A 465 14.04 1.99 -10.99
C GLY A 465 12.56 2.37 -11.12
N VAL A 466 11.72 1.91 -10.18
CA VAL A 466 10.30 2.24 -10.06
C VAL A 466 10.13 3.43 -9.10
N LEU A 467 9.22 4.33 -9.42
CA LEU A 467 8.85 5.49 -8.62
C LEU A 467 7.90 5.11 -7.47
N PRO A 468 8.00 5.73 -6.29
CA PRO A 468 7.00 5.59 -5.23
C PRO A 468 5.65 6.15 -5.70
N VAL A 469 4.55 5.59 -5.17
CA VAL A 469 3.18 5.83 -5.65
C VAL A 469 2.79 7.31 -5.57
N GLU A 470 3.26 8.00 -4.53
CA GLU A 470 3.09 9.43 -4.28
C GLU A 470 3.72 10.30 -5.39
N ALA A 471 4.85 9.85 -5.95
CA ALA A 471 5.50 10.52 -7.08
C ALA A 471 4.71 10.31 -8.38
N VAL A 472 4.18 9.11 -8.62
CA VAL A 472 3.33 8.84 -9.79
C VAL A 472 2.04 9.65 -9.73
N ILE A 473 1.39 9.69 -8.56
CA ILE A 473 0.24 10.57 -8.28
C ILE A 473 0.59 12.03 -8.59
N ARG A 474 1.68 12.54 -8.00
CA ARG A 474 2.13 13.94 -8.18
C ARG A 474 2.41 14.30 -9.64
N ASN A 475 3.02 13.38 -10.40
CA ASN A 475 3.35 13.58 -11.81
C ASN A 475 2.10 13.62 -12.71
N ASN A 476 1.08 12.82 -12.42
CA ASN A 476 -0.10 12.70 -13.28
C ASN A 476 -1.29 13.60 -12.87
N ALA A 477 -1.34 14.08 -11.61
CA ALA A 477 -2.49 14.80 -11.05
C ALA A 477 -2.89 16.10 -11.78
N LYS A 478 -1.96 16.76 -12.49
CA LYS A 478 -2.24 18.01 -13.22
C LYS A 478 -2.84 17.78 -14.61
N GLU A 479 -2.35 16.79 -15.35
CA GLU A 479 -2.64 16.61 -16.77
C GLU A 479 -3.57 15.42 -17.06
N ARG A 480 -3.48 14.34 -16.25
CA ARG A 480 -4.17 13.06 -16.47
C ARG A 480 -5.12 12.70 -15.32
N ARG A 481 -5.87 13.70 -14.84
CA ARG A 481 -6.76 13.58 -13.66
C ARG A 481 -7.76 12.42 -13.79
N ASP A 482 -8.44 12.30 -14.92
CA ASP A 482 -9.50 11.29 -15.12
C ASP A 482 -8.92 9.86 -15.11
N LYS A 483 -7.72 9.70 -15.66
CA LYS A 483 -6.95 8.45 -15.63
C LYS A 483 -6.55 8.06 -14.22
N LEU A 484 -5.96 9.00 -13.49
CA LEU A 484 -5.53 8.82 -12.11
C LEU A 484 -6.72 8.51 -11.19
N THR A 485 -7.87 9.15 -11.42
CA THR A 485 -9.12 8.89 -10.67
C THR A 485 -9.64 7.47 -10.94
N ARG A 486 -9.63 7.03 -12.20
CA ARG A 486 -10.07 5.69 -12.61
C ARG A 486 -9.16 4.57 -12.06
N ILE A 487 -7.85 4.76 -12.12
CA ILE A 487 -6.85 3.78 -11.64
C ILE A 487 -6.78 3.80 -10.11
N GLY A 488 -6.89 4.96 -9.46
CA GLY A 488 -7.02 5.07 -8.01
C GLY A 488 -8.25 4.34 -7.47
N LEU A 489 -9.42 4.50 -8.12
CA LEU A 489 -10.62 3.73 -7.75
C LEU A 489 -10.43 2.22 -7.92
N ALA A 490 -9.67 1.78 -8.92
CA ALA A 490 -9.35 0.37 -9.13
C ALA A 490 -8.34 -0.18 -8.11
N TYR A 491 -7.41 0.67 -7.63
CA TYR A 491 -6.48 0.40 -6.53
C TYR A 491 -7.22 0.29 -5.19
N ASP A 492 -8.10 1.26 -4.87
CA ASP A 492 -8.92 1.28 -3.65
C ASP A 492 -9.84 0.06 -3.56
N LEU A 493 -10.43 -0.36 -4.68
CA LEU A 493 -11.27 -1.55 -4.77
C LEU A 493 -10.48 -2.85 -4.60
N ALA A 494 -9.19 -2.86 -4.94
CA ALA A 494 -8.29 -4.00 -4.70
C ALA A 494 -7.91 -4.06 -3.20
N HIS A 495 -7.29 -3.00 -2.70
CA HIS A 495 -6.77 -2.91 -1.33
C HIS A 495 -7.89 -2.92 -0.27
N GLY A 496 -9.10 -2.50 -0.64
CA GLY A 496 -10.31 -2.66 0.19
C GLY A 496 -10.61 -4.10 0.62
N LYS A 497 -10.08 -5.12 -0.11
CA LYS A 497 -10.17 -6.54 0.30
C LYS A 497 -9.21 -6.90 1.44
N GLY A 498 -8.07 -6.24 1.53
CA GLY A 498 -7.08 -6.45 2.58
C GLY A 498 -7.47 -5.87 3.94
N ARG A 499 -8.65 -5.23 4.06
CA ARG A 499 -9.15 -4.64 5.30
C ARG A 499 -9.24 -5.69 6.40
N VAL A 500 -8.31 -5.56 7.35
CA VAL A 500 -8.20 -6.43 8.52
C VAL A 500 -9.47 -6.30 9.36
N VAL A 501 -10.20 -7.41 9.49
CA VAL A 501 -11.35 -7.52 10.39
C VAL A 501 -10.84 -7.99 11.75
N GLU A 502 -11.08 -7.20 12.79
CA GLU A 502 -10.79 -7.61 14.16
C GLU A 502 -11.66 -8.82 14.54
N SER A 503 -11.04 -9.86 15.10
CA SER A 503 -11.80 -10.94 15.74
C SER A 503 -12.41 -10.43 17.07
N PRO A 504 -13.47 -11.06 17.61
CA PRO A 504 -14.00 -10.68 18.92
C PRO A 504 -12.96 -10.79 20.05
N GLU A 505 -12.00 -11.71 19.90
CA GLU A 505 -10.90 -11.93 20.85
C GLU A 505 -9.82 -10.85 20.73
N GLU A 506 -9.48 -10.45 19.50
CA GLU A 506 -8.57 -9.32 19.24
C GLU A 506 -9.16 -7.99 19.72
N ALA A 507 -10.45 -7.75 19.49
CA ALA A 507 -11.15 -6.56 19.96
C ALA A 507 -11.21 -6.51 21.50
N ALA A 508 -11.41 -7.65 22.15
CA ALA A 508 -11.34 -7.76 23.61
C ALA A 508 -9.91 -7.54 24.14
N ALA A 509 -8.89 -8.10 23.47
CA ALA A 509 -7.48 -7.88 23.80
C ALA A 509 -7.06 -6.41 23.62
N ARG A 510 -7.52 -5.75 22.55
CA ARG A 510 -7.32 -4.32 22.30
C ARG A 510 -7.96 -3.49 23.42
N ALA A 511 -9.23 -3.73 23.74
CA ALA A 511 -9.93 -3.02 24.81
C ALA A 511 -9.22 -3.21 26.17
N ALA A 512 -8.80 -4.44 26.49
CA ALA A 512 -8.02 -4.70 27.71
C ALA A 512 -6.66 -3.97 27.72
N CYS A 513 -6.02 -3.80 26.56
CA CYS A 513 -4.76 -3.08 26.43
C CYS A 513 -4.94 -1.56 26.51
N GLU A 514 -6.01 -1.02 25.91
CA GLU A 514 -6.41 0.38 26.07
C GLU A 514 -6.69 0.71 27.54
N GLU A 515 -7.38 -0.17 28.28
CA GLU A 515 -7.58 0.00 29.72
C GLU A 515 -6.29 -0.20 30.55
N LYS A 516 -5.42 -1.18 30.21
CA LYS A 516 -4.06 -1.29 30.77
C LYS A 516 -3.27 0.01 30.57
N ALA A 517 -3.36 0.62 29.37
CA ALA A 517 -2.64 1.84 29.01
C ALA A 517 -3.20 3.07 29.73
N LYS A 518 -4.52 3.29 29.73
CA LYS A 518 -5.19 4.35 30.52
C LYS A 518 -4.86 4.23 32.01
N THR A 519 -4.79 3.01 32.53
CA THR A 519 -4.42 2.74 33.94
C THR A 519 -2.94 3.08 34.20
N ARG A 520 -2.02 2.68 33.32
CA ARG A 520 -0.60 3.06 33.39
C ARG A 520 -0.42 4.59 33.33
N GLN A 521 -1.15 5.28 32.44
CA GLN A 521 -1.14 6.75 32.31
C GLN A 521 -1.73 7.45 33.55
N ARG A 522 -2.86 6.96 34.10
CA ARG A 522 -3.44 7.42 35.38
C ARG A 522 -2.44 7.29 36.52
N LEU A 523 -1.73 6.16 36.62
CA LEU A 523 -0.71 5.93 37.65
C LEU A 523 0.50 6.84 37.49
N GLU A 524 0.96 7.10 36.27
CA GLU A 524 2.07 8.03 36.02
C GLU A 524 1.70 9.49 36.34
N ILE A 525 0.47 9.90 36.00
CA ILE A 525 -0.10 11.21 36.39
C ILE A 525 -0.24 11.30 37.92
N ARG A 526 -0.76 10.25 38.58
CA ARG A 526 -0.87 10.16 40.05
C ARG A 526 0.50 10.33 40.71
N LYS A 527 1.53 9.66 40.18
CA LYS A 527 2.92 9.78 40.64
C LYS A 527 3.47 11.20 40.48
N LYS A 528 3.35 11.80 39.28
CA LYS A 528 3.83 13.17 39.00
C LYS A 528 3.12 14.24 39.85
N ILE A 529 1.83 14.04 40.16
CA ILE A 529 1.07 14.91 41.09
C ILE A 529 1.60 14.77 42.53
N GLN A 530 1.93 13.55 42.96
CA GLN A 530 2.45 13.31 44.31
C GLN A 530 3.90 13.81 44.47
N GLU A 531 4.79 13.54 43.51
CA GLU A 531 6.17 14.04 43.50
C GLU A 531 6.19 15.58 43.64
N ARG A 532 5.38 16.29 42.85
CA ARG A 532 5.23 17.76 42.93
C ARG A 532 4.75 18.24 44.30
N ARG A 533 3.85 17.50 44.97
CA ARG A 533 3.37 17.82 46.32
C ARG A 533 4.46 17.62 47.38
N GLU A 534 5.24 16.57 47.27
CA GLU A 534 6.36 16.29 48.17
C GLU A 534 7.46 17.36 48.03
N GLU A 535 7.75 17.80 46.80
CA GLU A 535 8.61 18.96 46.53
C GLU A 535 8.06 20.27 47.12
N GLU A 536 6.77 20.60 46.88
CA GLU A 536 6.12 21.78 47.46
C GLU A 536 6.17 21.77 48.99
N HIS A 537 5.89 20.62 49.62
CA HIS A 537 5.93 20.47 51.07
C HIS A 537 7.35 20.62 51.61
N TYR A 538 8.35 20.01 50.96
CA TYR A 538 9.77 20.17 51.30
C TYR A 538 10.21 21.64 51.17
N LEU A 539 9.82 22.33 50.09
CA LEU A 539 10.09 23.75 49.88
C LEU A 539 9.45 24.62 50.97
N LYS A 540 8.17 24.40 51.30
CA LYS A 540 7.46 25.12 52.37
C LYS A 540 8.12 24.90 53.74
N ARG A 541 8.49 23.67 54.09
CA ARG A 541 9.18 23.36 55.36
C ARG A 541 10.56 24.03 55.43
N LYS A 542 11.34 23.97 54.35
CA LYS A 542 12.67 24.61 54.22
C LYS A 542 12.59 26.14 54.26
N GLN A 543 11.51 26.74 53.77
CA GLN A 543 11.23 28.18 53.94
C GLN A 543 10.87 28.53 55.39
N PHE A 544 10.04 27.71 56.06
CA PHE A 544 9.68 27.88 57.47
C PHE A 544 10.88 27.76 58.42
N GLU A 545 11.74 26.76 58.22
CA GLU A 545 13.01 26.57 58.93
C GLU A 545 13.92 27.82 58.77
N ARG A 546 14.10 28.31 57.54
CA ARG A 546 14.84 29.56 57.25
C ARG A 546 14.19 30.80 57.88
N GLY A 547 12.86 30.82 57.99
CA GLY A 547 12.10 31.87 58.67
C GLY A 547 12.39 31.92 60.18
N GLN A 548 12.30 30.76 60.86
CA GLN A 548 12.67 30.65 62.27
C GLN A 548 14.13 31.02 62.51
N GLU A 549 15.06 30.59 61.67
CA GLU A 549 16.47 30.93 61.83
C GLU A 549 16.73 32.44 61.67
N ARG A 550 16.07 33.09 60.69
CA ARG A 550 16.09 34.56 60.55
C ARG A 550 15.57 35.26 61.80
N GLN A 551 14.45 34.80 62.38
CA GLN A 551 13.93 35.34 63.65
C GLN A 551 14.92 35.14 64.82
N ARG A 552 15.48 33.93 64.99
CA ARG A 552 16.48 33.63 66.03
C ARG A 552 17.74 34.49 65.87
N ARG A 553 18.20 34.73 64.64
CA ARG A 553 19.34 35.61 64.33
C ARG A 553 19.04 37.09 64.62
N LEU A 554 17.81 37.54 64.35
CA LEU A 554 17.34 38.90 64.70
C LEU A 554 17.23 39.09 66.23
N GLN A 555 16.70 38.09 66.96
CA GLN A 555 16.66 38.12 68.42
C GLN A 555 18.06 38.14 69.04
N ARG A 556 19.00 37.33 68.54
CA ARG A 556 20.42 37.38 68.96
C ARG A 556 21.04 38.76 68.71
N LYS A 557 20.84 39.36 67.52
CA LYS A 557 21.31 40.74 67.22
C LYS A 557 20.66 41.80 68.14
N ARG A 558 19.37 41.67 68.47
CA ARG A 558 18.69 42.57 69.42
C ARG A 558 19.28 42.46 70.83
N ARG A 559 19.47 41.24 71.36
CA ARG A 559 20.10 41.01 72.68
C ARG A 559 21.53 41.57 72.74
N ALA A 560 22.36 41.30 71.73
CA ALA A 560 23.72 41.84 71.66
C ALA A 560 23.78 43.38 71.71
N LYS A 561 22.86 44.07 71.02
CA LYS A 561 22.75 45.54 71.07
C LYS A 561 22.25 46.10 72.41
N VAL A 562 21.57 45.29 73.23
CA VAL A 562 21.20 45.69 74.60
C VAL A 562 22.43 45.58 75.50
N THR A 563 23.12 44.45 75.50
CA THR A 563 24.35 44.26 76.30
C THR A 563 25.47 45.23 75.94
N GLU A 564 25.57 45.64 74.67
CA GLU A 564 26.53 46.67 74.23
C GLU A 564 26.20 48.05 74.80
N ARG A 565 24.91 48.40 74.93
CA ARG A 565 24.46 49.66 75.54
C ARG A 565 24.69 49.67 77.05
N GLU A 566 24.38 48.57 77.73
CA GLU A 566 24.62 48.39 79.17
C GLU A 566 26.11 48.49 79.52
N ALA A 567 26.99 47.89 78.69
CA ALA A 567 28.44 48.02 78.85
C ALA A 567 28.93 49.47 78.64
N LYS A 568 28.40 50.18 77.63
CA LYS A 568 28.75 51.58 77.34
C LYS A 568 28.26 52.55 78.42
N GLN A 569 27.14 52.29 79.09
CA GLN A 569 26.70 53.09 80.24
C GLN A 569 27.67 52.95 81.43
N ARG A 570 28.03 51.71 81.83
CA ARG A 570 28.97 51.49 82.94
C ARG A 570 30.35 52.10 82.70
N ALA A 571 30.82 52.11 81.45
CA ALA A 571 32.07 52.78 81.07
C ALA A 571 31.97 54.32 81.15
N ALA A 572 30.81 54.91 80.86
CA ALA A 572 30.59 56.35 80.93
C ALA A 572 30.41 56.87 82.37
N GLU A 573 29.90 56.04 83.28
CA GLU A 573 29.79 56.35 84.71
C GLU A 573 31.18 56.42 85.35
N GLY A 574 32.00 55.37 85.22
CA GLY A 574 33.37 55.33 85.79
C GLY A 574 34.35 56.36 85.20
N ALA A 575 34.02 57.01 84.09
CA ALA A 575 34.83 58.07 83.48
C ALA A 575 34.52 59.48 84.00
N ARG A 576 33.39 59.69 84.70
CA ARG A 576 33.01 61.03 85.22
C ARG A 576 33.65 61.34 86.57
N ASP A 577 33.70 60.36 87.47
CA ASP A 577 34.25 60.52 88.82
C ASP A 577 35.76 60.84 88.85
N ALA A 578 36.46 60.69 87.72
CA ALA A 578 37.91 60.87 87.60
C ALA A 578 38.35 62.24 87.05
N TYR A 579 37.45 63.09 86.54
CA TYR A 579 37.82 64.30 85.79
C TYR A 579 37.67 65.62 86.57
N ASP A 580 36.78 65.67 87.57
CA ASP A 580 36.34 66.92 88.21
C ASP A 580 37.27 67.42 89.36
N ALA A 581 38.52 66.96 89.39
CA ALA A 581 39.39 67.06 90.57
C ALA A 581 40.71 67.85 90.40
N THR A 582 41.15 68.18 89.18
CA THR A 582 42.54 68.64 88.92
C THR A 582 42.65 69.81 87.93
N GLN A 583 42.22 71.00 88.36
CA GLN A 583 42.57 72.28 87.73
C GLN A 583 43.18 73.23 88.77
N ALA A 584 44.51 73.28 88.83
CA ALA A 584 45.26 74.28 89.59
C ALA A 584 46.69 74.46 89.02
N GLU A 585 46.89 75.55 88.26
CA GLU A 585 48.13 76.33 88.06
C GLU A 585 49.46 75.57 87.72
N ARG A 586 50.23 75.94 86.67
CA ARG A 586 50.64 77.30 86.26
C ARG A 586 51.28 77.33 84.83
N PRO A 587 51.51 78.51 84.23
CA PRO A 587 52.15 78.71 82.91
C PRO A 587 53.52 79.44 83.04
N PRO A 588 54.09 80.09 82.01
CA PRO A 588 54.34 79.70 80.60
C PRO A 588 55.82 79.90 80.19
N GLN A 589 56.24 79.46 78.99
CA GLN A 589 56.81 80.30 77.91
C GLN A 589 57.30 79.47 76.69
N ALA A 590 57.65 80.17 75.61
CA ALA A 590 58.07 79.69 74.28
C ALA A 590 59.59 79.98 74.08
N PRO A 591 60.23 79.79 72.89
CA PRO A 591 59.71 79.31 71.61
C PRO A 591 60.62 78.32 70.83
N ASP A 592 60.23 78.06 69.58
CA ASP A 592 61.03 77.76 68.37
C ASP A 592 61.80 76.44 68.12
N ASP A 593 61.56 75.98 66.88
CA ASP A 593 62.49 75.46 65.85
C ASP A 593 63.07 74.01 65.80
N GLN A 594 62.57 73.31 64.78
CA GLN A 594 63.31 72.69 63.65
C GLN A 594 63.99 71.29 63.72
N THR A 595 63.77 70.56 62.62
CA THR A 595 64.45 69.34 62.11
C THR A 595 64.25 68.00 62.86
N PRO A 596 64.31 66.84 62.16
CA PRO A 596 63.79 66.59 60.80
C PRO A 596 63.05 65.23 60.62
N SER A 597 62.26 65.15 59.53
CA SER A 597 61.91 63.97 58.71
C SER A 597 61.72 62.56 59.32
N GLY A 598 60.49 62.04 59.18
CA GLY A 598 60.23 60.72 58.58
C GLY A 598 59.88 59.54 59.51
N GLY A 599 59.02 58.62 59.02
CA GLY A 599 58.88 57.27 59.56
C GLY A 599 57.47 56.80 59.96
N ASN A 600 56.66 56.39 58.98
CA ASN A 600 55.77 55.20 58.96
C ASN A 600 54.61 54.93 59.98
N GLU A 601 53.69 54.10 59.45
CA GLU A 601 52.89 53.03 60.10
C GLU A 601 51.54 53.32 60.81
N GLU A 602 50.48 52.97 60.05
CA GLU A 602 49.34 52.09 60.39
C GLU A 602 48.09 52.55 61.19
N GLN A 603 46.95 52.23 60.55
CA GLN A 603 45.65 51.78 61.10
C GLN A 603 44.77 52.70 61.98
N VAL A 604 43.42 52.71 61.87
CA VAL A 604 42.52 52.47 60.72
C VAL A 604 41.08 52.99 61.05
N TYR A 605 40.39 53.62 60.08
CA TYR A 605 39.02 54.21 60.18
C TYR A 605 38.84 55.39 61.20
N PRO A 606 37.75 56.20 61.17
CA PRO A 606 36.52 56.11 60.34
C PRO A 606 35.99 57.42 59.67
N SER A 607 35.17 57.27 58.61
CA SER A 607 34.14 58.24 58.14
C SER A 607 34.65 59.63 57.62
N PRO A 608 33.78 60.53 57.12
CA PRO A 608 32.76 60.34 56.06
C PRO A 608 32.87 61.45 54.97
N GLU A 609 31.74 61.84 54.36
CA GLU A 609 31.52 63.03 53.49
C GLU A 609 31.98 62.90 52.02
N ALA A 610 31.67 63.92 51.21
CA ALA A 610 31.48 63.80 49.76
C ALA A 610 32.11 64.95 48.95
N ASP A 611 32.54 64.68 47.71
CA ASP A 611 31.95 65.32 46.51
C ASP A 611 32.45 64.72 45.17
N THR A 612 31.85 65.20 44.07
CA THR A 612 32.09 64.95 42.62
C THR A 612 33.46 65.43 42.05
N PRO A 613 33.80 65.24 40.75
CA PRO A 613 33.33 64.30 39.69
C PRO A 613 34.43 63.68 38.76
N GLY A 614 34.04 62.69 37.91
CA GLY A 614 34.61 62.46 36.56
C GLY A 614 35.99 61.77 36.45
N LEU A 615 36.52 61.34 35.29
CA LEU A 615 36.12 61.25 33.86
C LEU A 615 36.99 60.10 33.23
N GLU A 616 36.84 59.49 32.03
CA GLU A 616 35.84 59.48 30.93
C GLU A 616 36.11 58.28 29.95
N LEU A 617 35.16 57.96 29.04
CA LEU A 617 35.30 57.18 27.77
C LEU A 617 35.70 55.67 27.89
N GLU A 618 35.43 54.75 26.94
CA GLU A 618 34.83 54.72 25.58
C GLU A 618 34.23 53.29 25.35
N ALA A 619 33.33 52.96 24.40
CA ALA A 619 32.69 53.69 23.30
C ALA A 619 31.31 53.06 22.94
N GLN A 620 30.35 53.90 22.51
CA GLN A 620 29.51 53.82 21.27
C GLN A 620 28.81 52.51 20.82
N GLU A 621 27.71 52.52 20.05
CA GLU A 621 26.54 53.39 19.82
C GLU A 621 25.78 52.85 18.58
N ALA A 622 24.43 52.95 18.53
CA ALA A 622 23.65 53.20 17.29
C ALA A 622 22.13 53.22 17.54
N ASP A 623 21.46 54.32 17.18
CA ASP A 623 20.00 54.52 17.26
C ASP A 623 19.21 53.99 16.05
N LYS A 624 17.91 53.71 16.25
CA LYS A 624 16.78 54.54 15.70
C LYS A 624 15.36 53.99 15.96
N ILE A 625 14.62 54.66 16.85
CA ILE A 625 13.50 55.61 16.56
C ILE A 625 12.67 55.34 15.26
N PRO A 626 11.31 55.42 15.23
CA PRO A 626 10.42 56.16 16.14
C PRO A 626 9.18 55.40 16.72
N SER A 627 8.48 56.09 17.63
CA SER A 627 7.09 55.84 18.06
C SER A 627 6.14 56.88 17.42
N ALA A 628 4.84 56.57 17.24
CA ALA A 628 3.77 57.58 17.23
C ALA A 628 2.35 57.01 17.47
N ASN A 629 1.58 57.77 18.25
CA ASN A 629 0.19 57.56 18.65
C ASN A 629 -0.84 57.48 17.50
N GLY A 630 -1.97 56.80 17.78
CA GLY A 630 -3.23 57.54 17.96
C GLY A 630 -4.43 57.19 17.08
N GLY A 631 -5.63 57.38 17.66
CA GLY A 631 -6.88 57.55 16.91
C GLY A 631 -7.87 56.37 16.93
N ASN A 632 -8.89 56.47 17.79
CA ASN A 632 -10.21 55.91 17.53
C ASN A 632 -11.24 57.03 17.78
N PRO A 633 -12.05 57.39 16.78
CA PRO A 633 -13.46 57.65 17.08
C PRO A 633 -14.42 57.26 15.94
N ASN A 634 -15.33 56.32 16.19
CA ASN A 634 -16.79 56.53 16.12
C ASN A 634 -17.57 55.21 16.08
N GLU A 635 -18.52 55.03 17.02
CA GLU A 635 -19.89 54.56 16.68
C GLU A 635 -20.86 54.89 17.85
N PRO A 636 -22.09 55.37 17.58
CA PRO A 636 -23.10 55.63 18.61
C PRO A 636 -24.04 54.42 18.84
N ALA A 637 -24.66 54.36 20.02
CA ALA A 637 -25.65 53.33 20.39
C ALA A 637 -26.97 53.42 19.61
N PRO A 638 -27.78 52.36 19.63
CA PRO A 638 -29.05 52.49 20.37
C PRO A 638 -29.51 51.24 21.17
N GLN A 639 -30.62 51.44 21.88
CA GLN A 639 -31.48 50.49 22.62
C GLN A 639 -32.95 50.86 22.26
N PRO A 640 -33.99 50.09 22.65
CA PRO A 640 -34.09 48.66 23.00
C PRO A 640 -35.31 47.98 22.28
N ASP A 641 -36.04 47.10 22.99
CA ASP A 641 -37.40 46.57 22.74
C ASP A 641 -37.57 45.49 21.62
N ASP A 642 -38.38 44.44 21.77
CA ASP A 642 -39.33 44.04 22.84
C ASP A 642 -39.57 42.50 22.91
N ALA A 643 -40.41 42.06 23.86
CA ALA A 643 -41.22 40.81 23.94
C ALA A 643 -40.80 39.65 24.90
N ALA A 644 -41.80 39.24 25.70
CA ALA A 644 -41.86 38.16 26.70
C ALA A 644 -41.80 36.71 26.11
N THR A 645 -41.53 35.58 26.79
CA THR A 645 -41.29 35.15 28.21
C THR A 645 -42.26 34.02 28.66
N GLN A 646 -41.72 32.78 28.73
CA GLN A 646 -42.01 31.71 29.74
C GLN A 646 -43.35 30.92 29.68
N PRO A 647 -43.58 29.85 30.50
CA PRO A 647 -42.83 29.37 31.70
C PRO A 647 -42.52 27.86 31.82
N PHE A 648 -41.68 27.49 32.81
CA PHE A 648 -42.01 26.55 33.91
C PHE A 648 -40.92 26.57 35.02
N ASP A 649 -41.35 26.44 36.29
CA ASP A 649 -40.56 26.49 37.56
C ASP A 649 -40.54 25.08 38.24
N PRO A 650 -39.86 24.79 39.39
CA PRO A 650 -39.33 25.69 40.42
C PRO A 650 -37.91 25.42 41.03
N ALA A 651 -37.38 26.47 41.70
CA ALA A 651 -36.65 26.58 43.00
C ALA A 651 -36.01 25.35 43.74
N PRO A 652 -35.08 25.55 44.73
CA PRO A 652 -34.55 26.83 45.26
C PRO A 652 -33.01 26.96 45.22
N ARG A 653 -32.50 28.19 45.46
CA ARG A 653 -31.10 28.44 45.83
C ARG A 653 -31.01 28.88 47.29
N LEU A 654 -30.10 28.27 48.06
CA LEU A 654 -29.60 28.82 49.31
C LEU A 654 -28.37 29.69 49.01
N ALA A 655 -28.26 30.84 49.67
CA ALA A 655 -27.14 31.75 49.54
C ALA A 655 -26.63 32.15 50.93
N CYS A 656 -25.34 31.93 51.16
CA CYS A 656 -24.53 32.55 52.20
C CYS A 656 -23.29 33.09 51.44
N GLU A 657 -23.15 34.40 51.30
CA GLU A 657 -22.50 35.30 52.26
C GLU A 657 -21.00 35.00 52.44
N PHE A 658 -20.16 35.94 52.01
CA PHE A 658 -18.70 35.92 52.18
C PHE A 658 -18.33 36.38 53.60
N PRO A 659 -17.59 35.57 54.39
CA PRO A 659 -16.98 36.05 55.64
C PRO A 659 -15.77 36.96 55.37
N ASN A 660 -15.50 37.88 56.30
CA ASN A 660 -14.38 38.82 56.23
C ASN A 660 -12.99 38.15 56.33
N PRO A 661 -11.93 38.74 55.75
CA PRO A 661 -10.57 38.21 55.76
C PRO A 661 -9.80 38.48 57.09
N GLU A 662 -10.43 38.31 58.25
CA GLU A 662 -9.80 38.53 59.57
C GLU A 662 -10.07 37.41 60.61
N SER A 663 -9.93 36.15 60.21
CA SER A 663 -9.59 35.07 61.18
C SER A 663 -9.12 33.78 60.51
N PHE A 664 -7.80 33.50 60.57
CA PHE A 664 -7.33 32.12 60.74
C PHE A 664 -5.90 32.09 61.30
N ASP A 665 -5.81 31.87 62.61
CA ASP A 665 -4.57 31.45 63.27
C ASP A 665 -4.82 30.05 63.85
N ALA A 666 -3.79 29.20 63.82
CA ALA A 666 -3.72 27.83 64.32
C ALA A 666 -4.61 26.72 63.69
N LEU A 667 -3.94 25.62 63.30
CA LEU A 667 -4.44 24.22 63.12
C LEU A 667 -5.33 23.96 61.88
N SER A 668 -5.34 22.78 61.24
CA SER A 668 -4.68 21.48 61.52
C SER A 668 -4.08 20.84 60.24
N ASP A 669 -3.61 19.59 60.33
CA ASP A 669 -2.88 18.85 59.28
C ASP A 669 -3.59 18.70 57.92
N LEU A 670 -2.78 18.61 56.86
CA LEU A 670 -3.19 18.27 55.49
C LEU A 670 -2.73 16.86 55.11
N SER A 671 -3.15 15.85 55.89
CA SER A 671 -3.03 14.43 55.56
C SER A 671 -4.10 13.97 54.58
N ASP A 672 -5.33 14.47 54.73
CA ASP A 672 -6.52 13.88 54.13
C ASP A 672 -7.14 14.80 53.07
N LEU A 673 -6.78 14.55 51.82
CA LEU A 673 -7.75 14.61 50.72
C LEU A 673 -8.22 13.18 50.48
N SER A 674 -9.52 12.97 50.30
CA SER A 674 -10.03 11.63 50.00
C SER A 674 -9.49 11.13 48.65
N ASP A 675 -9.29 9.81 48.48
CA ASP A 675 -8.90 9.23 47.18
C ASP A 675 -9.80 9.72 46.04
N ARG A 676 -11.11 9.88 46.32
CA ARG A 676 -12.11 10.42 45.40
C ARG A 676 -11.79 11.84 44.90
N GLU A 677 -11.24 12.72 45.73
CA GLU A 677 -10.79 14.05 45.32
C GLU A 677 -9.47 14.02 44.54
N PHE A 678 -8.65 12.98 44.77
CA PHE A 678 -7.46 12.72 43.99
C PHE A 678 -7.83 12.23 42.58
N ASP A 679 -8.76 11.28 42.47
CA ASP A 679 -9.26 10.75 41.20
C ASP A 679 -9.94 11.83 40.35
N ILE A 680 -10.79 12.68 40.96
CA ILE A 680 -11.36 13.87 40.29
C ILE A 680 -10.27 14.80 39.74
N ARG A 681 -9.10 14.89 40.40
CA ARG A 681 -7.95 15.69 39.95
C ARG A 681 -7.24 15.06 38.75
N ILE A 682 -7.13 13.72 38.73
CA ILE A 682 -6.56 12.97 37.60
C ILE A 682 -7.48 13.09 36.40
N ASP A 683 -8.79 12.89 36.59
CA ASP A 683 -9.77 12.89 35.50
C ASP A 683 -9.89 14.28 34.84
N PHE A 684 -9.80 15.36 35.61
CA PHE A 684 -9.69 16.71 35.06
C PHE A 684 -8.41 16.92 34.22
N HIS A 685 -7.29 16.31 34.62
CA HIS A 685 -6.04 16.38 33.84
C HIS A 685 -6.09 15.50 32.57
N LEU A 686 -6.79 14.37 32.61
CA LEU A 686 -7.05 13.54 31.42
C LEU A 686 -7.99 14.24 30.45
N GLU A 687 -9.12 14.81 30.91
CA GLU A 687 -9.98 15.66 30.07
C GLU A 687 -9.20 16.81 29.43
N GLN A 688 -8.25 17.41 30.16
CA GLN A 688 -7.43 18.49 29.61
C GLN A 688 -6.48 17.98 28.52
N LEU A 689 -5.77 16.87 28.75
CA LEU A 689 -4.91 16.21 27.76
C LEU A 689 -5.69 15.78 26.51
N GLU A 690 -6.87 15.18 26.68
CA GLU A 690 -7.75 14.80 25.57
C GLU A 690 -8.26 16.02 24.81
N ARG A 691 -8.59 17.14 25.49
CA ARG A 691 -8.97 18.41 24.85
C ARG A 691 -7.80 19.12 24.16
N GLU A 692 -6.56 18.84 24.55
CA GLU A 692 -5.37 19.35 23.89
C GLU A 692 -5.05 18.50 22.64
N LEU A 693 -5.04 17.17 22.74
CA LEU A 693 -4.97 16.24 21.60
C LEU A 693 -6.10 16.43 20.57
N ALA A 694 -7.32 16.73 21.03
CA ALA A 694 -8.47 17.00 20.15
C ALA A 694 -8.46 18.39 19.48
N ARG A 695 -7.47 19.26 19.79
CA ARG A 695 -7.20 20.49 19.01
C ARG A 695 -6.26 20.25 17.84
N ASP A 696 -5.41 19.23 17.91
CA ASP A 696 -4.48 18.84 16.84
C ASP A 696 -5.13 17.94 15.77
N GLN A 697 -6.40 17.54 15.95
CA GLN A 697 -7.20 16.98 14.85
C GLN A 697 -7.73 18.11 13.94
N PRO A 698 -7.49 18.05 12.62
CA PRO A 698 -7.87 19.14 11.71
C PRO A 698 -9.39 19.24 11.57
N ARG A 699 -9.95 20.39 11.96
CA ARG A 699 -11.31 20.80 11.60
C ARG A 699 -11.31 21.45 10.22
N ASP A 700 -12.31 21.15 9.40
CA ASP A 700 -12.48 21.70 8.06
C ASP A 700 -12.49 23.24 8.03
N GLN A 701 -11.40 23.84 7.54
CA GLN A 701 -11.35 25.23 7.08
C GLN A 701 -10.47 25.31 5.81
N PRO A 702 -10.79 26.24 4.88
CA PRO A 702 -10.09 26.31 3.59
C PRO A 702 -8.63 26.79 3.75
N PRO A 703 -7.71 26.33 2.88
CA PRO A 703 -6.28 26.57 3.05
C PRO A 703 -5.90 28.03 2.75
N ASN A 704 -5.63 28.79 3.81
CA ASN A 704 -4.86 30.04 3.72
C ASN A 704 -3.47 29.80 4.32
N PHE A 705 -2.43 30.27 3.63
CA PHE A 705 -1.04 29.91 3.95
C PHE A 705 -0.60 30.43 5.33
N LEU A 706 -0.21 29.51 6.20
CA LEU A 706 0.78 29.76 7.24
C LEU A 706 2.07 29.00 6.86
N PRO A 707 3.26 29.57 7.12
CA PRO A 707 4.52 28.95 6.73
C PRO A 707 4.78 27.68 7.55
N SER A 708 5.36 26.67 6.91
CA SER A 708 5.86 25.47 7.58
C SER A 708 6.84 25.84 8.71
N PRO A 709 6.93 25.04 9.79
CA PRO A 709 8.07 25.14 10.70
C PRO A 709 9.37 24.98 9.89
N PRO A 710 10.48 25.63 10.32
CA PRO A 710 11.75 25.51 9.62
C PRO A 710 12.14 24.03 9.54
N ALA A 711 12.34 23.53 8.32
CA ALA A 711 12.85 22.18 8.13
C ALA A 711 14.19 22.04 8.85
N ALA A 712 14.37 20.93 9.56
CA ALA A 712 15.71 20.49 9.94
C ALA A 712 16.58 20.38 8.68
N PRO A 713 17.90 20.61 8.75
CA PRO A 713 18.77 20.50 7.59
C PRO A 713 18.59 19.15 6.90
N GLN A 714 18.22 19.18 5.61
CA GLN A 714 17.87 17.97 4.86
C GLN A 714 19.08 17.07 4.55
N ASP A 715 20.26 17.45 5.02
CA ASP A 715 21.52 16.73 4.86
C ASP A 715 21.86 15.83 6.07
N ASP A 716 21.24 16.04 7.24
CA ASP A 716 21.64 15.38 8.51
C ASP A 716 20.98 14.01 8.79
N LEU A 717 19.96 13.59 8.02
CA LEU A 717 19.30 12.28 8.18
C LEU A 717 20.04 11.17 7.42
N ASP A 718 20.13 9.97 8.00
CA ASP A 718 20.73 8.82 7.31
C ASP A 718 19.86 8.35 6.12
N GLU A 719 20.46 7.73 5.10
CA GLU A 719 19.76 7.32 3.88
C GLU A 719 18.62 6.33 4.18
N PHE A 720 18.84 5.45 5.18
CA PHE A 720 17.84 4.50 5.68
C PHE A 720 16.71 5.16 6.50
N GLU A 721 16.95 6.34 7.09
CA GLU A 721 15.90 7.10 7.81
C GLU A 721 15.04 7.93 6.84
N ARG A 722 15.59 8.31 5.69
CA ARG A 722 14.86 9.03 4.62
C ARG A 722 13.88 8.12 3.89
N ASP A 723 14.20 6.84 3.74
CA ASP A 723 13.43 5.88 2.94
C ASP A 723 13.36 4.46 3.59
N PRO A 724 12.69 4.34 4.75
CA PRO A 724 12.68 3.10 5.54
C PRO A 724 11.88 1.98 4.87
N TRP A 725 12.30 0.74 5.11
CA TRP A 725 11.61 -0.45 4.61
C TRP A 725 10.17 -0.56 5.14
N ASN A 726 9.18 -0.31 4.27
CA ASN A 726 7.76 -0.27 4.61
C ASN A 726 6.91 -1.20 3.71
N ALA A 727 7.49 -2.32 3.26
CA ALA A 727 6.84 -3.26 2.37
C ALA A 727 5.54 -3.85 2.97
N VAL A 728 4.40 -3.59 2.34
CA VAL A 728 3.08 -4.09 2.73
C VAL A 728 2.42 -4.78 1.54
N VAL A 729 1.82 -5.94 1.77
CA VAL A 729 1.18 -6.76 0.73
C VAL A 729 -0.20 -7.23 1.18
N VAL A 730 -1.16 -7.21 0.26
CA VAL A 730 -2.51 -7.77 0.47
C VAL A 730 -2.55 -9.17 -0.11
N VAL A 731 -2.85 -10.16 0.73
CA VAL A 731 -2.89 -11.58 0.35
C VAL A 731 -4.25 -12.20 0.66
N GLY A 732 -4.71 -13.04 -0.26
CA GLY A 732 -5.94 -13.80 -0.16
C GLY A 732 -5.67 -15.28 -0.24
N LEU A 733 -6.18 -16.03 0.75
CA LEU A 733 -6.25 -17.48 0.69
C LEU A 733 -7.60 -17.89 0.08
N ARG A 734 -7.55 -18.69 -0.98
CA ARG A 734 -8.71 -19.38 -1.58
C ARG A 734 -8.52 -20.89 -1.40
N VAL A 735 -9.58 -21.57 -1.00
CA VAL A 735 -9.59 -23.03 -0.84
C VAL A 735 -10.80 -23.59 -1.57
N TYR A 736 -10.55 -24.38 -2.62
CA TYR A 736 -11.58 -25.06 -3.41
C TYR A 736 -11.76 -26.49 -2.90
N HIS A 737 -13.01 -26.93 -2.72
CA HIS A 737 -13.37 -28.23 -2.15
C HIS A 737 -14.71 -28.74 -2.71
N GLN A 738 -14.89 -30.06 -2.81
CA GLN A 738 -16.09 -30.66 -3.43
C GLN A 738 -17.29 -30.89 -2.49
N ALA A 739 -17.07 -30.87 -1.17
CA ALA A 739 -18.15 -31.03 -0.18
C ALA A 739 -18.68 -29.66 0.27
N ALA A 740 -19.97 -29.39 0.08
CA ALA A 740 -20.59 -28.10 0.38
C ALA A 740 -20.42 -27.70 1.86
N ASP A 741 -20.07 -26.45 2.13
CA ASP A 741 -19.80 -25.86 3.46
C ASP A 741 -18.78 -26.60 4.34
N ALA A 742 -18.04 -27.58 3.81
CA ALA A 742 -17.10 -28.40 4.58
C ALA A 742 -15.84 -27.66 5.06
N VAL A 743 -15.51 -26.50 4.47
CA VAL A 743 -14.30 -25.72 4.77
C VAL A 743 -14.62 -24.41 5.50
N ARG A 744 -13.89 -24.15 6.60
CA ARG A 744 -13.87 -22.85 7.28
C ARG A 744 -12.44 -22.30 7.32
N LEU A 745 -12.29 -21.01 7.05
CA LEU A 745 -11.02 -20.28 7.08
C LEU A 745 -11.07 -19.16 8.13
N THR A 746 -9.97 -18.98 8.86
CA THR A 746 -9.75 -17.82 9.75
C THR A 746 -8.30 -17.32 9.60
N VAL A 747 -8.08 -16.03 9.85
CA VAL A 747 -6.72 -15.47 9.96
C VAL A 747 -6.31 -15.55 11.42
N VAL A 748 -5.21 -16.24 11.72
CA VAL A 748 -4.59 -16.24 13.06
C VAL A 748 -3.48 -15.21 13.05
N ARG A 749 -3.54 -14.26 13.98
CA ARG A 749 -2.54 -13.21 14.18
C ARG A 749 -1.90 -13.39 15.56
N PRO A 750 -0.61 -13.08 15.74
CA PRO A 750 -0.03 -12.88 17.07
C PRO A 750 -0.82 -11.76 17.75
N ASN A 751 -1.18 -11.94 19.03
CA ASN A 751 -1.88 -10.91 19.77
C ASN A 751 -0.96 -9.68 19.96
N PRO A 752 -1.18 -8.55 19.27
CA PRO A 752 -0.28 -7.38 19.36
C PRO A 752 -0.45 -6.63 20.69
N TYR A 753 -1.38 -7.08 21.53
CA TYR A 753 -1.75 -6.51 22.83
C TYR A 753 -1.31 -7.37 24.02
N ALA A 754 -0.68 -8.53 23.77
CA ALA A 754 0.01 -9.28 24.81
C ALA A 754 1.19 -8.43 25.32
N SER A 755 1.28 -8.23 26.64
CA SER A 755 2.47 -7.63 27.23
C SER A 755 3.68 -8.55 27.00
N ALA A 756 4.91 -8.01 26.96
CA ALA A 756 6.09 -8.85 27.18
C ALA A 756 5.97 -9.60 28.52
N ASP A 757 5.45 -8.90 29.54
CA ASP A 757 5.04 -9.42 30.85
C ASP A 757 4.06 -10.63 30.80
N ASP A 758 3.30 -10.78 29.71
CA ASP A 758 2.35 -11.90 29.50
C ASP A 758 2.98 -13.03 28.65
N ALA A 759 4.06 -12.76 27.90
CA ALA A 759 4.74 -13.73 27.03
C ALA A 759 5.74 -14.61 27.81
N ASP A 760 6.45 -14.03 28.77
CA ASP A 760 7.36 -14.76 29.68
C ASP A 760 6.61 -15.79 30.56
N ALA A 761 5.27 -15.78 30.56
CA ALA A 761 4.41 -16.76 31.24
C ALA A 761 3.93 -17.91 30.32
N ALA A 762 4.25 -17.89 29.02
CA ALA A 762 3.84 -18.91 28.03
C ALA A 762 5.03 -19.74 27.50
N ASP A 763 6.25 -19.17 27.46
CA ASP A 763 7.46 -19.84 26.94
C ASP A 763 8.04 -20.93 27.88
N ASP A 764 7.40 -21.26 29.01
CA ASP A 764 7.83 -22.33 29.94
C ASP A 764 7.32 -23.75 29.56
N GLU A 765 6.39 -23.87 28.60
CA GLU A 765 6.15 -25.15 27.91
C GLU A 765 7.03 -25.23 26.65
N GLY A 766 8.13 -25.98 26.77
CA GLY A 766 9.30 -25.87 25.89
C GLY A 766 9.09 -26.23 24.42
N GLY A 767 8.85 -25.20 23.59
CA GLY A 767 9.01 -25.24 22.13
C GLY A 767 10.38 -24.71 21.70
N SER A 768 11.38 -25.58 21.58
CA SER A 768 12.68 -25.18 21.05
C SER A 768 12.57 -24.83 19.57
N LYS A 769 12.68 -23.54 19.23
CA LYS A 769 12.67 -23.05 17.82
C LYS A 769 13.85 -23.62 17.04
N GLY A 770 13.66 -24.81 16.49
CA GLY A 770 14.56 -25.44 15.54
C GLY A 770 14.69 -24.57 14.30
N LEU A 771 15.92 -24.20 13.95
CA LEU A 771 16.20 -23.64 12.64
C LEU A 771 16.05 -24.78 11.62
N ASP A 772 14.99 -24.72 10.82
CA ASP A 772 14.70 -25.70 9.77
C ASP A 772 15.70 -25.55 8.60
N VAL A 773 16.77 -26.34 8.63
CA VAL A 773 17.94 -26.20 7.72
C VAL A 773 17.70 -26.85 6.35
N ASP A 774 16.60 -26.50 5.68
CA ASP A 774 16.28 -27.01 4.31
C ASP A 774 15.71 -25.96 3.33
N ASP A 775 15.90 -24.66 3.64
CA ASP A 775 15.84 -23.54 2.68
C ASP A 775 17.28 -23.02 2.42
N SER A 776 18.21 -23.92 2.11
CA SER A 776 19.67 -23.66 2.09
C SER A 776 20.16 -22.78 0.91
N ALA A 777 20.72 -21.59 1.21
CA ALA A 777 21.95 -21.02 0.58
C ALA A 777 22.30 -19.57 1.01
N LYS A 778 22.04 -19.12 2.25
CA LYS A 778 22.53 -17.80 2.71
C LYS A 778 23.02 -17.73 4.16
N ASP A 779 23.46 -18.84 4.74
CA ASP A 779 24.15 -18.83 6.03
C ASP A 779 25.31 -19.84 6.06
N ALA A 780 26.52 -19.34 5.80
CA ALA A 780 27.78 -20.09 5.88
C ALA A 780 28.86 -19.37 6.70
N THR A 781 28.49 -18.30 7.42
CA THR A 781 29.26 -17.65 8.49
C THR A 781 28.35 -16.71 9.29
N LEU A 782 27.88 -17.14 10.48
CA LEU A 782 27.62 -16.29 11.67
C LEU A 782 27.11 -17.15 12.86
N VAL A 783 28.04 -17.79 13.57
CA VAL A 783 27.72 -18.51 14.81
C VAL A 783 27.59 -17.50 15.96
N GLY A 784 26.37 -17.29 16.48
CA GLY A 784 26.11 -16.38 17.60
C GLY A 784 24.63 -16.35 18.03
N GLY A 785 24.38 -16.15 19.33
CA GLY A 785 23.05 -16.17 19.92
C GLY A 785 22.23 -14.92 19.60
N VAL A 786 20.91 -15.00 19.80
CA VAL A 786 19.99 -13.86 19.54
C VAL A 786 20.35 -12.62 20.37
N ALA A 787 20.84 -12.82 21.60
CA ALA A 787 21.32 -11.76 22.48
C ALA A 787 22.56 -11.02 21.95
N ASP A 788 23.46 -11.72 21.26
CA ASP A 788 24.67 -11.13 20.66
C ASP A 788 24.32 -10.31 19.41
N ARG A 789 23.39 -10.82 18.59
CA ARG A 789 22.90 -10.13 17.38
C ARG A 789 22.28 -8.76 17.72
N ARG A 790 21.51 -8.65 18.81
CA ARG A 790 20.98 -7.36 19.29
C ARG A 790 22.07 -6.34 19.68
N LYS A 791 23.25 -6.79 20.13
CA LYS A 791 24.37 -5.88 20.46
C LYS A 791 25.14 -5.39 19.23
N SER A 792 25.12 -6.12 18.12
CA SER A 792 25.80 -5.72 16.88
C SER A 792 25.10 -4.60 16.11
N ILE A 793 23.86 -4.26 16.46
CA ILE A 793 23.02 -3.29 15.73
C ILE A 793 23.10 -1.88 16.36
N MET A 794 23.41 -1.76 17.66
CA MET A 794 23.73 -0.46 18.26
C MET A 794 25.22 -0.17 18.14
N GLY A 795 25.58 0.76 17.26
CA GLY A 795 26.96 1.19 17.03
C GLY A 795 27.63 1.65 18.32
N ASN A 796 28.64 0.92 18.78
CA ASN A 796 29.28 1.15 20.08
C ASN A 796 30.22 2.37 20.02
N ASN A 797 29.65 3.56 20.22
CA ASN A 797 30.28 4.85 19.95
C ASN A 797 31.36 5.24 20.98
N SER A 798 32.51 4.57 20.96
CA SER A 798 33.68 4.96 21.76
C SER A 798 35.03 4.47 21.18
N GLN A 799 36.08 5.27 21.41
CA GLN A 799 37.51 5.01 21.19
C GLN A 799 38.03 4.94 19.73
N ARG A 800 38.61 6.07 19.28
CA ARG A 800 39.72 6.07 18.31
C ARG A 800 41.06 5.83 19.04
N PRO A 801 41.99 5.03 18.47
CA PRO A 801 43.43 5.19 18.67
C PRO A 801 43.98 6.34 17.80
N ALA A 802 45.27 6.67 17.99
CA ALA A 802 45.98 7.75 17.27
C ALA A 802 46.46 7.33 15.87
#